data_AF-A0A929Y3Y2-F1
#
_entry.id   AF-A0A929Y3Y2-F1
#
_cell.length_a   1.000
_cell.length_b   1.000
_cell.length_c   1.000
_cell.angle_alpha   90.00
_cell.angle_beta   90.00
_cell.angle_gamma   90.00
#
_symmetry.space_group_name_H-M   'P 1'
#
loop_
_entity.id
_entity.type
_entity.pdbx_description
1 polymer ?
#
loop_
_entity_poly.entity_id
_entity_poly.type
_entity_poly.pdbx_seq_one_letter_code
_entity_poly.pdbx_strand_id
1 'polypeptide(L)'
;MSKGFAEVFPTLKLTEPIRELMNQTVVDQVTATKKQDLIRIYLHSPNLIAKSDLYRVEDAIRKQLFPGVSLSVRIRERFVLSSQYTPENLLDSYKDSILLELKSHNPVLYTVFKNAEISFSNEKVVVSLEEGILGHSYSKELCLILDRILNERCGLSCAIEANYVQREKAEPVAEDSWEKKRKEVRDRQERAAKEAQESAEGGSTEAKRKDDPASSTSGRQTGTGTQTSFRNRRGRKGGQTPKSTNPALLYGKEFDGEIIPLRELDAEPRVDVCIHGQIFSLDVRVTKTGKHLYILDLTDFTDSITVKVFVNEEQNEEFQAKVKKGTFVKLKGVSRFDSFDKEVTISSVSGILQIPDFTVKRMDTAPNKRVELHCHTKMSNMDGVSEVKDIIKRAYAWGMPGIAITDHGVVQALTDANHVYEDLYKEAKKAAKEAGLEAPDRQNFFKIVPGVECYLVDDKKEIVTNEKGQRVGDPEYVVFDLETTGFSPLKNRIIEIGAVKIRQGKIVDRFSEFVNPKVPIPFRIRQLTSITDEMVMDAGTRQEILPRFAEFIRGSVLVGHNVSFDVSFIKQNFKDLGIAFDYTSVDTVGLSRVFFPTQARHTLNVVYKTITGHEMEGHHRAVNDAECTAEIFLAFLPMLAEKKIEKLGQINGLNDAPEKAVKHLRPHHCILLAKNTKGRVNLYTLVSKSHLEYFHRYPLVPKSVLEKYREGLIVGSACCAGELFEAVEEERSEEEIAKLVSFYDYLEVQPIGNNAFMIDALKHENVHSEEDLRELNRKIVKLGEQFNKRVVATCDVHFLDPQDEIYRTIIQAGRGMEEESSAPLYLHTTEEMLNEFAYLGEKKAKEIVIDHPREILDMCDSISPVRPDKCAPVI
;
A
#
# COMPACT_ATOMS: atom_id res chain seq x y z
N MET A 1 -17.21 -23.52 34.28
CA MET A 1 -16.68 -24.61 33.44
C MET A 1 -15.96 -23.95 32.29
N SER A 2 -14.69 -24.28 32.11
CA SER A 2 -13.92 -23.86 30.95
C SER A 2 -14.57 -24.41 29.68
N LYS A 3 -14.62 -23.60 28.62
CA LYS A 3 -15.18 -23.97 27.33
C LYS A 3 -14.31 -23.44 26.21
N GLY A 4 -14.31 -24.11 25.06
CA GLY A 4 -13.63 -23.59 23.88
C GLY A 4 -14.19 -22.21 23.49
N PHE A 5 -13.35 -21.31 23.00
CA PHE A 5 -13.77 -19.95 22.65
C PHE A 5 -14.95 -19.95 21.67
N ALA A 6 -14.90 -20.81 20.64
CA ALA A 6 -15.98 -20.98 19.67
C ALA A 6 -17.29 -21.51 20.28
N GLU A 7 -17.23 -22.26 21.39
CA GLU A 7 -18.43 -22.71 22.10
C GLU A 7 -19.08 -21.60 22.92
N VAL A 8 -18.26 -20.67 23.44
CA VAL A 8 -18.74 -19.50 24.20
C VAL A 8 -19.30 -18.43 23.26
N PHE A 9 -18.70 -18.27 22.08
CA PHE A 9 -19.08 -17.27 21.09
C PHE A 9 -19.39 -17.88 19.71
N PRO A 10 -20.41 -18.76 19.59
CA PRO A 10 -20.65 -19.55 18.39
C PRO A 10 -21.09 -18.75 17.15
N THR A 11 -21.64 -17.55 17.36
CA THR A 11 -22.11 -16.67 16.27
C THR A 11 -21.11 -15.58 15.92
N LEU A 12 -19.98 -15.48 16.61
CA LEU A 12 -18.98 -14.44 16.39
C LEU A 12 -18.22 -14.74 15.10
N LYS A 13 -18.21 -13.77 14.18
CA LYS A 13 -17.43 -13.85 12.95
C LYS A 13 -16.10 -13.14 13.14
N LEU A 14 -15.01 -13.88 12.97
CA LEU A 14 -13.64 -13.38 12.99
C LEU A 14 -12.98 -13.67 11.64
N THR A 15 -11.94 -12.90 11.30
CA THR A 15 -11.09 -13.20 10.15
C THR A 15 -10.42 -14.56 10.33
N GLU A 16 -10.14 -15.27 9.24
CA GLU A 16 -9.61 -16.65 9.25
C GLU A 16 -8.43 -16.88 10.22
N PRO A 17 -7.37 -16.05 10.25
CA PRO A 17 -6.20 -16.28 11.11
C PRO A 17 -6.52 -16.17 12.59
N ILE A 18 -7.27 -15.12 12.96
CA ILE A 18 -7.69 -14.90 14.34
C ILE A 18 -8.64 -16.03 14.76
N ARG A 19 -9.53 -16.45 13.87
CA ARG A 19 -10.46 -17.56 14.13
C ARG A 19 -9.72 -18.85 14.45
N GLU A 20 -8.73 -19.23 13.65
CA GLU A 20 -7.94 -20.44 13.87
C GLU A 20 -7.17 -20.42 15.20
N LEU A 21 -6.54 -19.29 15.52
CA LEU A 21 -5.85 -19.09 16.78
C LEU A 21 -6.80 -19.15 17.98
N MET A 22 -7.97 -18.50 17.86
CA MET A 22 -8.99 -18.49 18.91
C MET A 22 -9.67 -19.86 19.07
N ASN A 23 -9.73 -20.70 18.02
CA ASN A 23 -10.27 -22.06 18.13
C ASN A 23 -9.44 -22.96 19.07
N GLN A 24 -8.14 -22.67 19.23
CA GLN A 24 -7.28 -23.36 20.19
C GLN A 24 -7.29 -22.70 21.59
N THR A 25 -8.08 -21.64 21.76
CA THR A 25 -8.14 -20.87 23.00
C THR A 25 -9.35 -21.28 23.84
N VAL A 26 -9.17 -21.30 25.16
CA VAL A 26 -10.19 -21.71 26.12
C VAL A 26 -10.60 -20.52 26.97
N VAL A 27 -11.91 -20.34 27.15
CA VAL A 27 -12.47 -19.31 28.03
C VAL A 27 -12.69 -19.92 29.41
N ASP A 28 -11.98 -19.39 30.40
CA ASP A 28 -12.07 -19.82 31.80
C ASP A 28 -13.32 -19.25 32.47
N GLN A 29 -13.56 -17.96 32.26
CA GLN A 29 -14.65 -17.24 32.90
C GLN A 29 -15.03 -15.98 32.14
N VAL A 30 -16.33 -15.66 32.13
CA VAL A 30 -16.84 -14.34 31.70
C VAL A 30 -17.48 -13.67 32.91
N THR A 31 -17.11 -12.43 33.18
CA THR A 31 -17.66 -11.62 34.28
C THR A 31 -18.17 -10.29 33.74
N ALA A 32 -19.22 -9.75 34.35
CA ALA A 32 -19.72 -8.42 34.07
C ALA A 32 -19.75 -7.58 35.35
N THR A 33 -19.52 -6.28 35.23
CA THR A 33 -19.73 -5.33 36.34
C THR A 33 -21.22 -5.26 36.71
N LYS A 34 -21.52 -4.84 37.95
CA LYS A 34 -22.91 -4.67 38.41
C LYS A 34 -23.74 -3.71 37.54
N LYS A 35 -23.09 -2.71 36.94
CA LYS A 35 -23.71 -1.75 36.01
C LYS A 35 -23.79 -2.25 34.57
N GLN A 36 -23.24 -3.43 34.28
CA GLN A 36 -23.14 -4.02 32.94
C GLN A 36 -22.47 -3.10 31.89
N ASP A 37 -21.58 -2.22 32.34
CA ASP A 37 -20.78 -1.30 31.52
C ASP A 37 -19.41 -1.89 31.11
N LEU A 38 -19.00 -3.00 31.72
CA LEU A 38 -17.76 -3.71 31.41
C LEU A 38 -17.94 -5.23 31.52
N ILE A 39 -17.62 -5.94 30.44
CA ILE A 39 -17.45 -7.38 30.40
C ILE A 39 -15.96 -7.71 30.42
N ARG A 40 -15.54 -8.62 31.30
CA ARG A 40 -14.20 -9.20 31.32
C ARG A 40 -14.26 -10.67 30.94
N ILE A 41 -13.46 -11.06 29.95
CA ILE A 41 -13.33 -12.42 29.46
C ILE A 41 -11.94 -12.91 29.84
N TYR A 42 -11.88 -13.92 30.71
CA TYR A 42 -10.63 -14.57 31.08
C TYR A 42 -10.45 -15.78 30.18
N LEU A 43 -9.31 -15.83 29.49
CA LEU A 43 -8.97 -16.93 28.61
C LEU A 43 -7.56 -17.43 28.87
N HIS A 44 -7.32 -18.68 28.53
CA HIS A 44 -5.97 -19.21 28.36
C HIS A 44 -5.78 -19.83 26.99
N SER A 45 -4.57 -19.69 26.45
CA SER A 45 -4.20 -20.20 25.12
C SER A 45 -2.85 -20.92 25.18
N PRO A 46 -2.68 -22.04 24.45
CA PRO A 46 -1.37 -22.67 24.27
C PRO A 46 -0.46 -21.88 23.32
N ASN A 47 -0.99 -20.83 22.67
CA ASN A 47 -0.27 -20.02 21.70
C ASN A 47 -0.21 -18.57 22.17
N LEU A 48 0.88 -17.85 21.85
CA LEU A 48 0.88 -16.40 21.97
C LEU A 48 -0.18 -15.81 21.03
N ILE A 49 -0.90 -14.81 21.52
CA ILE A 49 -1.89 -14.05 20.76
C ILE A 49 -1.47 -12.59 20.80
N ALA A 50 -1.21 -11.99 19.65
CA ALA A 50 -0.81 -10.59 19.58
C ALA A 50 -1.85 -9.68 20.23
N LYS A 51 -1.39 -8.62 20.92
CA LYS A 51 -2.29 -7.73 21.66
C LYS A 51 -3.25 -6.96 20.73
N SER A 52 -2.80 -6.65 19.52
CA SER A 52 -3.62 -6.09 18.44
C SER A 52 -4.79 -7.00 18.08
N ASP A 53 -4.57 -8.30 17.93
CA ASP A 53 -5.61 -9.27 17.62
C ASP A 53 -6.60 -9.44 18.78
N LEU A 54 -6.12 -9.42 20.03
CA LEU A 54 -7.01 -9.41 21.19
C LEU A 54 -7.93 -8.17 21.19
N TYR A 55 -7.42 -6.99 20.83
CA TYR A 55 -8.27 -5.79 20.69
C TYR A 55 -9.27 -5.89 19.54
N ARG A 56 -8.91 -6.53 18.43
CA ARG A 56 -9.84 -6.83 17.35
C ARG A 56 -10.95 -7.77 17.80
N VAL A 57 -10.62 -8.81 18.57
CA VAL A 57 -11.62 -9.72 19.16
C VAL A 57 -12.50 -8.98 20.16
N GLU A 58 -11.95 -8.13 21.03
CA GLU A 58 -12.73 -7.28 21.94
C GLU A 58 -13.74 -6.41 21.18
N ASP A 59 -13.30 -5.75 20.11
CA ASP A 59 -14.16 -4.89 19.29
C ASP A 59 -15.20 -5.69 18.49
N ALA A 60 -14.83 -6.85 17.96
CA ALA A 60 -15.75 -7.76 17.26
C ALA A 60 -16.87 -8.25 18.19
N ILE A 61 -16.52 -8.68 19.42
CA ILE A 61 -17.50 -9.08 20.44
C ILE A 61 -18.42 -7.90 20.77
N ARG A 62 -17.86 -6.71 20.99
CA ARG A 62 -18.63 -5.50 21.28
C ARG A 62 -19.62 -5.17 20.15
N LYS A 63 -19.14 -5.10 18.90
CA LYS A 63 -19.94 -4.69 17.74
C LYS A 63 -20.99 -5.73 17.34
N GLN A 64 -20.63 -7.01 17.32
CA GLN A 64 -21.50 -8.06 16.78
C GLN A 64 -22.49 -8.60 17.81
N LEU A 65 -22.08 -8.71 19.09
CA LEU A 65 -22.92 -9.30 20.13
C LEU A 65 -23.66 -8.26 20.98
N PHE A 66 -23.16 -7.02 21.04
CA PHE A 66 -23.75 -5.94 21.84
C PHE A 66 -23.95 -4.63 21.06
N PRO A 67 -24.63 -4.67 19.88
CA PRO A 67 -24.85 -3.46 19.08
C PRO A 67 -25.71 -2.44 19.84
N GLY A 68 -25.30 -1.17 19.81
CA GLY A 68 -26.07 -0.05 20.40
C GLY A 68 -26.01 0.06 21.92
N VAL A 69 -25.23 -0.79 22.61
CA VAL A 69 -25.04 -0.73 24.07
C VAL A 69 -23.71 -0.06 24.41
N SER A 70 -23.72 0.90 25.32
CA SER A 70 -22.50 1.52 25.87
C SER A 70 -21.79 0.55 26.82
N LEU A 71 -21.11 -0.44 26.25
CA LEU A 71 -20.41 -1.51 26.93
C LEU A 71 -18.94 -1.56 26.49
N SER A 72 -18.04 -1.78 27.45
CA SER A 72 -16.64 -2.12 27.18
C SER A 72 -16.41 -3.62 27.32
N VAL A 73 -15.62 -4.20 26.42
CA VAL A 73 -15.19 -5.61 26.48
C VAL A 73 -13.70 -5.62 26.72
N ARG A 74 -13.23 -6.41 27.68
CA ARG A 74 -11.81 -6.59 27.97
C ARG A 74 -11.45 -8.06 28.11
N ILE A 75 -10.43 -8.48 27.37
CA ILE A 75 -9.87 -9.82 27.45
C ILE A 75 -8.69 -9.80 28.44
N ARG A 76 -8.65 -10.82 29.28
CA ARG A 76 -7.57 -11.13 30.21
C ARG A 76 -7.02 -12.49 29.81
N GLU A 77 -5.90 -12.46 29.12
CA GLU A 77 -5.23 -13.63 28.59
C GLU A 77 -4.20 -14.20 29.56
N ARG A 78 -3.97 -15.51 29.44
CA ARG A 78 -2.87 -16.26 30.04
C ARG A 78 -2.38 -17.27 29.01
N PHE A 79 -1.09 -17.54 28.98
CA PHE A 79 -0.50 -18.45 28.01
C PHE A 79 0.08 -19.69 28.69
N VAL A 80 -0.05 -20.84 28.02
CA VAL A 80 0.59 -22.09 28.40
C VAL A 80 1.61 -22.42 27.31
N LEU A 81 2.81 -21.88 27.48
CA LEU A 81 3.85 -21.88 26.45
C LEU A 81 4.83 -23.05 26.62
N SER A 82 5.45 -23.47 25.51
CA SER A 82 6.52 -24.47 25.51
C SER A 82 7.78 -23.93 26.19
N SER A 83 8.71 -24.81 26.59
CA SER A 83 9.97 -24.38 27.23
C SER A 83 10.94 -23.68 26.27
N GLN A 84 10.64 -23.63 24.97
CA GLN A 84 11.39 -22.81 24.01
C GLN A 84 11.16 -21.30 24.19
N TYR A 85 10.07 -20.91 24.86
CA TYR A 85 9.83 -19.52 25.25
C TYR A 85 10.70 -19.18 26.46
N THR A 86 11.95 -18.82 26.21
CA THR A 86 12.80 -18.16 27.21
C THR A 86 12.37 -16.70 27.37
N PRO A 87 12.76 -15.98 28.44
CA PRO A 87 12.49 -14.55 28.55
C PRO A 87 12.99 -13.75 27.33
N GLU A 88 14.11 -14.16 26.74
CA GLU A 88 14.67 -13.58 25.52
C GLU A 88 13.78 -13.82 24.30
N ASN A 89 13.50 -15.09 23.98
CA ASN A 89 12.70 -15.45 22.81
C ASN A 89 11.25 -14.93 22.90
N LEU A 90 10.67 -14.93 24.11
CA LEU A 90 9.35 -14.36 24.35
C LEU A 90 9.37 -12.86 24.09
N LEU A 91 10.38 -12.15 24.59
CA LEU A 91 10.44 -10.72 24.40
C LEU A 91 10.64 -10.38 22.92
N ASP A 92 11.50 -11.11 22.20
CA ASP A 92 11.73 -10.91 20.77
C ASP A 92 10.45 -11.09 19.94
N SER A 93 9.65 -12.11 20.26
CA SER A 93 8.39 -12.41 19.55
C SER A 93 7.18 -11.59 20.01
N TYR A 94 7.21 -11.04 21.22
CA TYR A 94 6.04 -10.38 21.85
C TYR A 94 6.27 -8.91 22.21
N LYS A 95 7.42 -8.32 21.86
CA LYS A 95 7.79 -6.93 22.19
C LYS A 95 6.76 -5.91 21.74
N ASP A 96 6.25 -6.05 20.53
CA ASP A 96 5.29 -5.09 19.96
C ASP A 96 3.96 -5.13 20.69
N SER A 97 3.53 -6.31 21.13
CA SER A 97 2.35 -6.47 21.97
C SER A 97 2.52 -5.80 23.33
N ILE A 98 3.72 -5.91 23.92
CA ILE A 98 4.07 -5.21 25.16
C ILE A 98 4.08 -3.70 24.94
N LEU A 99 4.73 -3.21 23.88
CA LEU A 99 4.77 -1.80 23.52
C LEU A 99 3.36 -1.22 23.30
N LEU A 100 2.49 -1.94 22.58
CA LEU A 100 1.11 -1.53 22.36
C LEU A 100 0.33 -1.41 23.68
N GLU A 101 0.47 -2.40 24.57
CA GLU A 101 -0.15 -2.39 25.90
C GLU A 101 0.38 -1.22 26.75
N LEU A 102 1.70 -1.00 26.76
CA LEU A 102 2.31 0.13 27.46
C LEU A 102 1.84 1.48 26.91
N LYS A 103 1.71 1.63 25.58
CA LYS A 103 1.21 2.85 24.95
C LYS A 103 -0.22 3.16 25.34
N SER A 104 -1.09 2.14 25.40
CA SER A 104 -2.47 2.28 25.87
C SER A 104 -2.58 2.54 27.38
N HIS A 105 -1.64 2.04 28.18
CA HIS A 105 -1.63 2.26 29.63
C HIS A 105 -1.03 3.62 30.01
N ASN A 106 0.15 3.95 29.50
CA ASN A 106 0.85 5.23 29.69
C ASN A 106 1.89 5.46 28.57
N PRO A 107 1.71 6.48 27.70
CA PRO A 107 2.66 6.78 26.61
C PRO A 107 4.11 7.03 27.05
N VAL A 108 4.34 7.46 28.31
CA VAL A 108 5.69 7.63 28.85
C VAL A 108 6.38 6.28 29.05
N LEU A 109 5.66 5.27 29.56
CA LEU A 109 6.18 3.91 29.72
C LEU A 109 6.56 3.28 28.38
N TYR A 110 5.78 3.53 27.32
CA TYR A 110 6.13 3.13 25.96
C TYR A 110 7.48 3.69 25.55
N THR A 111 7.70 5.00 25.75
CA THR A 111 8.95 5.67 25.36
C THR A 111 10.14 5.14 26.17
N VAL A 112 9.95 4.98 27.48
CA VAL A 112 10.98 4.44 28.39
C VAL A 112 11.38 3.02 28.00
N PHE A 113 10.40 2.13 27.74
CA PHE A 113 10.67 0.73 27.37
C PHE A 113 11.23 0.60 25.95
N LYS A 114 10.73 1.39 24.99
CA LYS A 114 11.23 1.40 23.60
C LYS A 114 12.71 1.73 23.54
N ASN A 115 13.16 2.66 24.37
CA ASN A 115 14.54 3.12 24.41
C ASN A 115 15.44 2.30 25.35
N ALA A 116 14.87 1.37 26.11
CA ALA A 116 15.60 0.53 27.05
C ALA A 116 16.41 -0.56 26.33
N GLU A 117 17.62 -0.80 26.81
CA GLU A 117 18.37 -2.01 26.47
C GLU A 117 18.00 -3.11 27.44
N ILE A 118 17.80 -4.33 26.95
CA ILE A 118 17.35 -5.45 27.77
C ILE A 118 18.38 -6.55 27.64
N SER A 119 18.83 -7.03 28.78
CA SER A 119 19.78 -8.13 28.87
C SER A 119 19.18 -9.27 29.68
N PHE A 120 19.58 -10.49 29.30
CA PHE A 120 19.01 -11.71 29.84
C PHE A 120 20.09 -12.53 30.53
N SER A 121 19.73 -13.11 31.68
CA SER A 121 20.47 -14.19 32.34
C SER A 121 19.46 -15.26 32.76
N ASN A 122 19.92 -16.48 33.02
CA ASN A 122 19.05 -17.67 33.22
C ASN A 122 17.90 -17.48 34.21
N GLU A 123 18.00 -16.54 35.16
CA GLU A 123 16.93 -16.24 36.12
C GLU A 123 16.58 -14.74 36.21
N LYS A 124 17.19 -13.87 35.39
CA LYS A 124 16.96 -12.42 35.48
C LYS A 124 16.83 -11.73 34.12
N VAL A 125 15.85 -10.85 34.02
CA VAL A 125 15.67 -9.86 32.96
C VAL A 125 16.10 -8.51 33.50
N VAL A 126 17.15 -7.93 32.94
CA VAL A 126 17.68 -6.62 33.37
C VAL A 126 17.32 -5.59 32.32
N VAL A 127 16.51 -4.60 32.72
CA VAL A 127 16.06 -3.48 31.90
C VAL A 127 16.96 -2.28 32.17
N SER A 128 17.85 -1.98 31.24
CA SER A 128 18.77 -0.85 31.26
C SER A 128 18.10 0.41 30.76
N LEU A 129 17.79 1.29 31.71
CA LEU A 129 17.13 2.58 31.49
C LEU A 129 18.15 3.71 31.46
N GLU A 130 17.83 4.77 30.72
CA GLU A 130 18.65 5.98 30.73
C GLU A 130 18.64 6.64 32.12
N GLU A 131 19.82 7.06 32.57
CA GLU A 131 20.01 7.80 33.81
C GLU A 131 19.30 9.16 33.74
N GLY A 132 18.11 9.27 34.33
CA GLY A 132 17.30 10.49 34.30
C GLY A 132 15.99 10.39 35.06
N ILE A 133 15.27 11.52 35.20
CA ILE A 133 14.03 11.62 36.00
C ILE A 133 12.98 10.63 35.50
N LEU A 134 12.82 10.49 34.17
CA LEU A 134 11.83 9.58 33.59
C LEU A 134 12.18 8.11 33.86
N GLY A 135 13.44 7.72 33.69
CA GLY A 135 13.91 6.36 34.01
C GLY A 135 13.65 6.01 35.47
N HIS A 136 14.05 6.87 36.41
CA HIS A 136 13.85 6.65 37.86
C HIS A 136 12.39 6.66 38.30
N SER A 137 11.56 7.52 37.69
CA SER A 137 10.15 7.67 38.09
C SER A 137 9.28 6.50 37.62
N TYR A 138 9.58 5.92 36.46
CA TYR A 138 8.75 4.91 35.81
C TYR A 138 9.33 3.49 35.85
N SER A 139 10.59 3.30 36.27
CA SER A 139 11.24 1.98 36.34
C SER A 139 10.45 0.96 37.15
N LYS A 140 9.97 1.35 38.35
CA LYS A 140 9.20 0.46 39.22
C LYS A 140 7.88 0.02 38.58
N GLU A 141 7.18 0.95 37.93
CA GLU A 141 5.92 0.64 37.24
C GLU A 141 6.17 -0.26 36.03
N LEU A 142 7.22 0.02 35.25
CA LEU A 142 7.62 -0.77 34.10
C LEU A 142 7.97 -2.21 34.49
N CYS A 143 8.86 -2.39 35.48
CA CYS A 143 9.24 -3.72 35.95
C CYS A 143 8.03 -4.52 36.45
N LEU A 144 7.07 -3.85 37.12
CA LEU A 144 5.86 -4.50 37.61
C LEU A 144 4.91 -4.92 36.48
N ILE A 145 4.81 -4.14 35.40
CA ILE A 145 4.03 -4.54 34.22
C ILE A 145 4.71 -5.72 33.51
N LEU A 146 6.03 -5.66 33.32
CA LEU A 146 6.77 -6.76 32.72
C LEU A 146 6.68 -8.03 33.58
N ASP A 147 6.66 -7.92 34.90
CA ASP A 147 6.53 -9.06 35.82
C ASP A 147 5.18 -9.76 35.62
N ARG A 148 4.09 -8.99 35.55
CA ARG A 148 2.77 -9.56 35.21
C ARG A 148 2.74 -10.21 33.83
N ILE A 149 3.46 -9.65 32.85
CA ILE A 149 3.47 -10.22 31.49
C ILE A 149 4.30 -11.50 31.44
N LEU A 150 5.55 -11.46 31.89
CA LEU A 150 6.48 -12.58 31.77
C LEU A 150 6.15 -13.71 32.76
N ASN A 151 5.82 -13.37 34.00
CA ASN A 151 5.62 -14.37 35.06
C ASN A 151 4.14 -14.77 35.22
N GLU A 152 3.22 -13.82 35.40
CA GLU A 152 1.81 -14.18 35.63
C GLU A 152 1.10 -14.65 34.35
N ARG A 153 1.33 -13.95 33.23
CA ARG A 153 0.67 -14.23 31.95
C ARG A 153 1.38 -15.33 31.16
N CYS A 154 2.72 -15.35 31.12
CA CYS A 154 3.48 -16.31 30.30
C CYS A 154 4.16 -17.45 31.09
N GLY A 155 4.23 -17.37 32.43
CA GLY A 155 4.72 -18.47 33.27
C GLY A 155 6.24 -18.64 33.37
N LEU A 156 7.06 -17.64 32.99
CA LEU A 156 8.51 -17.81 32.82
C LEU A 156 9.35 -17.79 34.11
N SER A 157 8.78 -17.43 35.26
CA SER A 157 9.44 -17.43 36.58
C SER A 157 10.85 -16.78 36.59
N CYS A 158 10.95 -15.51 36.18
CA CYS A 158 12.19 -14.74 36.11
C CYS A 158 12.14 -13.47 36.98
N ALA A 159 13.27 -13.05 37.55
CA ALA A 159 13.37 -11.80 38.30
C ALA A 159 13.57 -10.62 37.33
N ILE A 160 12.86 -9.51 37.55
CA ILE A 160 12.97 -8.32 36.70
C ILE A 160 13.62 -7.19 37.50
N GLU A 161 14.76 -6.73 37.00
CA GLU A 161 15.55 -5.67 37.64
C GLU A 161 15.73 -4.51 36.66
N ALA A 162 15.73 -3.28 37.18
CA ALA A 162 16.12 -2.10 36.41
C ALA A 162 17.52 -1.66 36.85
N ASN A 163 18.38 -1.38 35.89
CA ASN A 163 19.63 -0.66 36.10
C ASN A 163 19.63 0.62 35.27
N TYR A 164 20.50 1.56 35.65
CA TYR A 164 20.58 2.87 35.02
C TYR A 164 21.95 3.02 34.36
N VAL A 165 21.94 3.45 33.10
CA VAL A 165 23.13 3.61 32.29
C VAL A 165 23.26 5.06 31.83
N GLN A 166 24.45 5.62 31.99
CA GLN A 166 24.81 6.89 31.37
C GLN A 166 25.12 6.62 29.90
N ARG A 167 24.28 7.11 28.99
CA ARG A 167 24.63 7.11 27.57
C ARG A 167 25.70 8.18 27.31
N GLU A 168 26.77 7.80 26.61
CA GLU A 168 27.55 8.80 25.87
C GLU A 168 26.59 9.48 24.88
N LYS A 169 26.55 10.81 24.92
CA LYS A 169 25.69 11.59 24.04
C LYS A 169 26.06 11.30 22.59
N ALA A 170 25.27 10.48 21.91
CA ALA A 170 25.06 10.68 20.50
C ALA A 170 24.57 12.12 20.32
N GLU A 171 25.15 12.86 19.37
CA GLU A 171 24.80 14.27 19.13
C GLU A 171 23.27 14.42 19.06
N PRO A 172 22.70 15.40 19.77
CA PRO A 172 21.25 15.54 19.83
C PRO A 172 20.73 15.89 18.45
N VAL A 173 20.05 14.94 17.81
CA VAL A 173 19.16 15.23 16.68
C VAL A 173 18.08 16.15 17.23
N ALA A 174 18.03 17.35 16.67
CA ALA A 174 17.31 18.50 17.19
C ALA A 174 15.79 18.36 17.07
N GLU A 175 15.18 17.57 17.96
CA GLU A 175 13.72 17.41 18.07
C GLU A 175 13.04 18.75 18.46
N ASP A 176 13.72 19.55 19.29
CA ASP A 176 13.31 20.90 19.72
C ASP A 176 13.35 21.96 18.59
N SER A 177 14.05 21.66 17.48
CA SER A 177 14.09 22.55 16.32
C SER A 177 12.85 22.43 15.43
N TRP A 178 12.17 21.27 15.46
CA TRP A 178 11.04 21.00 14.57
C TRP A 178 9.74 21.62 15.06
N GLU A 179 9.50 21.74 16.37
CA GLU A 179 8.32 22.48 16.86
C GLU A 179 8.47 23.99 16.70
N LYS A 180 9.68 24.53 16.93
CA LYS A 180 10.00 25.93 16.63
C LYS A 180 9.93 26.21 15.12
N LYS A 181 10.47 25.32 14.28
CA LYS A 181 10.35 25.44 12.82
C LYS A 181 8.93 25.20 12.32
N ARG A 182 8.13 24.30 12.89
CA ARG A 182 6.70 24.11 12.54
C ARG A 182 5.89 25.34 12.90
N LYS A 183 6.22 25.99 14.03
CA LYS A 183 5.61 27.26 14.43
C LYS A 183 6.06 28.41 13.53
N GLU A 184 7.35 28.50 13.19
CA GLU A 184 7.87 29.48 12.23
C GLU A 184 7.36 29.28 10.79
N VAL A 185 7.19 28.02 10.35
CA VAL A 185 6.63 27.65 9.04
C VAL A 185 5.14 27.94 9.01
N ARG A 186 4.40 27.65 10.09
CA ARG A 186 2.99 28.02 10.22
C ARG A 186 2.81 29.55 10.24
N ASP A 187 3.66 30.27 10.98
CA ASP A 187 3.67 31.73 11.01
C ASP A 187 4.10 32.32 9.64
N ARG A 188 4.99 31.66 8.89
CA ARG A 188 5.35 32.02 7.50
C ARG A 188 4.22 31.73 6.52
N GLN A 189 3.51 30.61 6.67
CA GLN A 189 2.36 30.26 5.84
C GLN A 189 1.20 31.22 6.09
N GLU A 190 0.95 31.61 7.34
CA GLU A 190 -0.05 32.64 7.68
C GLU A 190 0.35 34.03 7.17
N ARG A 191 1.66 34.38 7.18
CA ARG A 191 2.15 35.64 6.60
C ARG A 191 2.13 35.63 5.08
N ALA A 192 2.53 34.54 4.42
CA ALA A 192 2.49 34.41 2.97
C ALA A 192 1.05 34.36 2.45
N ALA A 193 0.11 33.76 3.20
CA ALA A 193 -1.32 33.80 2.88
C ALA A 193 -1.88 35.23 2.99
N LYS A 194 -1.47 36.00 4.01
CA LYS A 194 -1.82 37.43 4.13
C LYS A 194 -1.19 38.30 3.04
N GLU A 195 0.07 38.08 2.71
CA GLU A 195 0.79 38.81 1.64
C GLU A 195 0.24 38.47 0.25
N ALA A 196 -0.19 37.23 0.00
CA ALA A 196 -0.89 36.81 -1.22
C ALA A 196 -2.29 37.43 -1.33
N GLN A 197 -2.96 37.66 -0.19
CA GLN A 197 -4.26 38.32 -0.13
C GLN A 197 -4.13 39.85 -0.30
N GLU A 198 -3.09 40.47 0.27
CA GLU A 198 -2.77 41.90 0.11
C GLU A 198 -2.23 42.24 -1.30
N SER A 199 -1.49 41.32 -1.95
CA SER A 199 -1.05 41.48 -3.34
C SER A 199 -2.16 41.25 -4.37
N ALA A 200 -3.23 40.55 -4.01
CA ALA A 200 -4.45 40.47 -4.81
C ALA A 200 -5.34 41.72 -4.66
N GLU A 201 -5.23 42.48 -3.56
CA GLU A 201 -5.96 43.73 -3.30
C GLU A 201 -5.17 45.00 -3.68
N GLY A 202 -3.87 44.89 -3.99
CA GLY A 202 -2.96 45.98 -4.38
C GLY A 202 -3.19 46.59 -5.77
N GLY A 203 -4.43 46.64 -6.23
CA GLY A 203 -4.86 47.20 -7.50
C GLY A 203 -5.96 48.25 -7.38
N SER A 204 -5.98 49.07 -6.31
CA SER A 204 -6.72 50.35 -6.31
C SER A 204 -6.17 51.32 -5.27
N THR A 205 -5.89 52.54 -5.72
CA THR A 205 -5.28 53.64 -4.96
C THR A 205 -6.23 54.32 -3.97
N GLU A 206 -5.74 54.43 -2.73
CA GLU A 206 -5.90 55.48 -1.70
C GLU A 206 -7.22 56.27 -1.53
N ALA A 207 -7.77 56.22 -0.31
CA ALA A 207 -8.01 57.42 0.53
C ALA A 207 -8.24 57.07 2.02
N LYS A 208 -7.35 57.58 2.88
CA LYS A 208 -7.33 57.46 4.36
C LYS A 208 -8.52 58.14 5.06
N ARG A 209 -9.02 57.54 6.15
CA ARG A 209 -9.54 58.26 7.34
C ARG A 209 -9.18 57.54 8.65
N LYS A 210 -8.79 58.33 9.65
CA LYS A 210 -8.48 57.97 11.05
C LYS A 210 -9.74 57.93 11.92
N ASP A 211 -9.76 56.98 12.86
CA ASP A 211 -10.16 56.98 14.30
C ASP A 211 -10.93 58.21 14.82
N ASP A 212 -11.95 58.15 15.69
CA ASP A 212 -12.28 57.21 16.79
C ASP A 212 -13.75 57.52 17.29
N PRO A 213 -14.32 56.96 18.41
CA PRO A 213 -15.67 56.38 18.42
C PRO A 213 -16.71 57.10 19.33
N ALA A 214 -17.94 56.55 19.32
CA ALA A 214 -18.87 56.38 20.47
C ALA A 214 -20.33 56.88 20.31
N SER A 215 -21.24 55.92 20.48
CA SER A 215 -22.44 55.92 21.36
C SER A 215 -23.63 56.87 21.15
N SER A 216 -24.78 56.21 20.98
CA SER A 216 -25.99 56.31 21.82
C SER A 216 -27.17 57.22 21.43
N THR A 217 -28.30 56.52 21.26
CA THR A 217 -29.66 56.76 21.81
C THR A 217 -30.63 57.80 21.25
N SER A 218 -31.88 57.28 21.18
CA SER A 218 -33.19 57.94 21.31
C SER A 218 -33.68 58.74 20.10
N GLY A 219 -34.91 58.62 19.62
CA GLY A 219 -36.12 57.99 20.11
C GLY A 219 -37.31 58.91 19.82
N ARG A 220 -38.45 58.33 19.38
CA ARG A 220 -39.83 58.90 19.46
C ARG A 220 -40.13 60.15 18.60
N GLN A 221 -41.33 60.45 18.12
CA GLN A 221 -42.67 59.84 18.07
C GLN A 221 -43.55 60.73 17.15
N THR A 222 -44.86 60.45 17.14
CA THR A 222 -46.02 61.24 16.66
C THR A 222 -46.32 61.07 15.17
N GLY A 223 -47.46 60.50 14.76
CA GLY A 223 -48.84 60.68 15.25
C GLY A 223 -49.52 61.69 14.32
N THR A 224 -50.73 61.59 13.78
CA THR A 224 -52.02 60.94 14.06
C THR A 224 -52.89 61.30 12.82
N GLY A 225 -53.75 60.46 12.25
CA GLY A 225 -55.12 60.24 12.71
C GLY A 225 -56.10 60.08 11.52
N THR A 226 -56.97 59.05 11.60
CA THR A 226 -58.42 58.97 11.25
C THR A 226 -58.93 59.48 9.87
N GLN A 227 -59.86 58.85 9.12
CA GLN A 227 -60.88 57.82 9.40
C GLN A 227 -61.43 57.24 8.05
N THR A 228 -61.81 55.96 8.11
CA THR A 228 -62.74 55.13 7.29
C THR A 228 -63.61 55.72 6.15
N SER A 229 -63.66 55.02 5.00
CA SER A 229 -64.91 54.47 4.41
C SER A 229 -64.65 53.48 3.25
N PHE A 230 -65.47 52.44 3.17
CA PHE A 230 -65.45 51.36 2.17
C PHE A 230 -66.15 51.77 0.86
N ARG A 231 -65.52 51.55 -0.31
CA ARG A 231 -66.19 50.92 -1.48
C ARG A 231 -65.21 50.48 -2.58
N ASN A 232 -65.47 49.27 -3.08
CA ASN A 232 -64.83 48.57 -4.20
C ASN A 232 -64.49 49.42 -5.43
N ARG A 233 -63.26 49.26 -5.96
CA ARG A 233 -62.99 49.19 -7.41
C ARG A 233 -61.66 48.50 -7.69
N ARG A 234 -61.72 47.49 -8.56
CA ARG A 234 -60.58 46.82 -9.21
C ARG A 234 -59.65 47.87 -9.84
N GLY A 235 -58.34 47.75 -9.57
CA GLY A 235 -57.30 48.56 -10.19
C GLY A 235 -55.91 48.01 -9.88
N ARG A 236 -55.28 47.46 -10.91
CA ARG A 236 -53.96 46.82 -11.00
C ARG A 236 -52.82 47.83 -10.76
N LYS A 237 -51.84 47.50 -9.89
CA LYS A 237 -50.41 47.93 -9.86
C LYS A 237 -49.81 47.28 -8.60
N GLY A 238 -48.93 46.28 -8.66
CA GLY A 238 -47.63 46.35 -9.33
C GLY A 238 -46.58 46.91 -8.35
N GLY A 239 -46.38 46.25 -7.21
CA GLY A 239 -45.35 46.61 -6.24
C GLY A 239 -44.11 45.75 -6.46
N GLN A 240 -43.12 46.32 -7.14
CA GLN A 240 -41.78 45.76 -7.28
C GLN A 240 -41.17 45.53 -5.89
N THR A 241 -40.73 44.29 -5.64
CA THR A 241 -39.79 43.99 -4.56
C THR A 241 -38.49 44.75 -4.85
N PRO A 242 -37.81 45.34 -3.84
CA PRO A 242 -36.55 46.02 -4.08
C PRO A 242 -35.55 45.01 -4.65
N LYS A 243 -34.96 45.29 -5.82
CA LYS A 243 -33.83 44.52 -6.33
C LYS A 243 -32.68 44.69 -5.34
N SER A 244 -32.20 43.59 -4.77
CA SER A 244 -30.96 43.59 -3.98
C SER A 244 -29.82 44.16 -4.82
N THR A 245 -28.99 45.01 -4.22
CA THR A 245 -27.78 45.58 -4.81
C THR A 245 -26.58 44.64 -4.75
N ASN A 246 -26.73 43.44 -4.19
CA ASN A 246 -25.64 42.49 -4.03
C ASN A 246 -25.48 41.62 -5.29
N PRO A 247 -24.35 41.75 -6.02
CA PRO A 247 -24.10 40.98 -7.23
C PRO A 247 -23.97 39.46 -6.98
N ALA A 248 -23.69 39.04 -5.74
CA ALA A 248 -23.61 37.64 -5.36
C ALA A 248 -24.99 36.97 -5.16
N LEU A 249 -26.10 37.73 -5.08
CA LEU A 249 -27.43 37.14 -4.93
C LEU A 249 -27.93 36.58 -6.27
N LEU A 250 -28.02 35.25 -6.33
CA LEU A 250 -28.48 34.52 -7.52
C LEU A 250 -30.01 34.37 -7.52
N TYR A 251 -30.62 34.16 -6.35
CA TYR A 251 -32.05 33.95 -6.21
C TYR A 251 -32.55 34.22 -4.78
N GLY A 252 -33.81 34.61 -4.64
CA GLY A 252 -34.47 34.79 -3.35
C GLY A 252 -34.03 36.04 -2.59
N LYS A 253 -33.87 35.94 -1.27
CA LYS A 253 -33.44 37.04 -0.39
C LYS A 253 -32.03 36.77 0.13
N GLU A 254 -31.34 37.82 0.57
CA GLU A 254 -30.11 37.66 1.33
C GLU A 254 -30.37 36.96 2.66
N PHE A 255 -29.42 36.14 3.07
CA PHE A 255 -29.47 35.41 4.32
C PHE A 255 -28.05 35.22 4.85
N ASP A 256 -27.98 35.04 6.16
CA ASP A 256 -26.78 34.58 6.84
C ASP A 256 -27.15 33.37 7.71
N GLY A 257 -26.18 32.51 7.98
CA GLY A 257 -26.37 31.24 8.67
C GLY A 257 -25.12 30.38 8.64
N GLU A 258 -24.96 29.58 9.69
CA GLU A 258 -23.90 28.57 9.79
C GLU A 258 -24.14 27.48 8.73
N ILE A 259 -23.04 27.07 8.10
CA ILE A 259 -23.05 26.07 7.04
C ILE A 259 -23.08 24.69 7.69
N ILE A 260 -24.06 23.87 7.31
CA ILE A 260 -24.15 22.46 7.69
C ILE A 260 -23.49 21.62 6.59
N PRO A 261 -22.48 20.78 6.89
CA PRO A 261 -21.91 19.84 5.93
C PRO A 261 -22.96 18.86 5.40
N LEU A 262 -22.92 18.50 4.12
CA LEU A 262 -23.94 17.67 3.49
C LEU A 262 -24.04 16.29 4.13
N ARG A 263 -22.90 15.70 4.53
CA ARG A 263 -22.85 14.40 5.26
C ARG A 263 -23.61 14.38 6.58
N GLU A 264 -23.92 15.55 7.16
CA GLU A 264 -24.61 15.70 8.45
C GLU A 264 -26.12 15.94 8.29
N LEU A 265 -26.61 15.96 7.05
CA LEU A 265 -28.04 16.04 6.74
C LEU A 265 -28.67 14.65 6.85
N ASP A 266 -29.55 14.51 7.83
CA ASP A 266 -30.35 13.31 8.07
C ASP A 266 -31.71 13.37 7.34
N ALA A 267 -32.45 12.26 7.38
CA ALA A 267 -33.80 12.18 6.83
C ALA A 267 -34.84 12.99 7.61
N GLU A 268 -34.47 13.58 8.74
CA GLU A 268 -35.38 14.39 9.55
C GLU A 268 -35.62 15.76 8.89
N PRO A 269 -36.88 16.23 8.81
CA PRO A 269 -37.17 17.52 8.20
C PRO A 269 -36.57 18.67 9.01
N ARG A 270 -35.58 19.37 8.44
CA ARG A 270 -34.96 20.55 9.05
C ARG A 270 -35.44 21.82 8.34
N VAL A 271 -35.91 22.78 9.12
CA VAL A 271 -36.27 24.12 8.63
C VAL A 271 -35.04 25.02 8.72
N ASP A 272 -34.84 25.91 7.74
CA ASP A 272 -33.71 26.85 7.68
C ASP A 272 -32.32 26.19 7.58
N VAL A 273 -32.21 25.12 6.79
CA VAL A 273 -30.92 24.49 6.47
C VAL A 273 -30.12 25.42 5.56
N CYS A 274 -28.92 25.75 5.99
CA CYS A 274 -27.96 26.52 5.21
C CYS A 274 -26.81 25.60 4.80
N ILE A 275 -26.66 25.37 3.49
CA ILE A 275 -25.64 24.48 2.93
C ILE A 275 -24.85 25.23 1.87
N HIS A 276 -23.70 24.68 1.51
CA HIS A 276 -22.89 25.15 0.40
C HIS A 276 -22.47 23.98 -0.47
N GLY A 277 -22.15 24.25 -1.73
CA GLY A 277 -21.68 23.22 -2.64
C GLY A 277 -21.44 23.73 -4.05
N GLN A 278 -20.77 22.92 -4.84
CA GLN A 278 -20.61 23.12 -6.27
C GLN A 278 -21.75 22.44 -7.02
N ILE A 279 -22.39 23.17 -7.94
CA ILE A 279 -23.42 22.62 -8.82
C ILE A 279 -22.73 21.76 -9.90
N PHE A 280 -22.88 20.44 -9.87
CA PHE A 280 -22.31 19.54 -10.89
C PHE A 280 -23.33 19.08 -11.93
N SER A 281 -24.63 19.14 -11.59
CA SER A 281 -25.74 18.82 -12.47
C SER A 281 -26.82 19.89 -12.38
N LEU A 282 -27.48 20.15 -13.51
CA LEU A 282 -28.51 21.18 -13.65
C LEU A 282 -29.48 20.74 -14.75
N ASP A 283 -30.73 20.51 -14.35
CA ASP A 283 -31.85 20.21 -15.24
C ASP A 283 -32.99 21.23 -15.06
N VAL A 284 -33.64 21.61 -16.16
CA VAL A 284 -34.74 22.58 -16.15
C VAL A 284 -35.99 21.95 -16.74
N ARG A 285 -37.11 22.03 -16.01
CA ARG A 285 -38.42 21.54 -16.46
C ARG A 285 -39.46 22.65 -16.36
N VAL A 286 -40.21 22.87 -17.44
CA VAL A 286 -41.33 23.84 -17.43
C VAL A 286 -42.57 23.18 -16.83
N THR A 287 -43.16 23.80 -15.81
CA THR A 287 -44.39 23.30 -15.18
C THR A 287 -45.63 23.68 -15.99
N LYS A 288 -46.74 22.96 -15.76
CA LYS A 288 -48.06 23.29 -16.34
C LYS A 288 -48.56 24.70 -15.98
N THR A 289 -47.99 25.31 -14.94
CA THR A 289 -48.31 26.67 -14.47
C THR A 289 -47.42 27.75 -15.08
N GLY A 290 -46.51 27.39 -16.00
CA GLY A 290 -45.59 28.32 -16.66
C GLY A 290 -44.41 28.77 -15.79
N LYS A 291 -44.08 28.02 -14.73
CA LYS A 291 -42.86 28.24 -13.93
C LYS A 291 -41.75 27.28 -14.39
N HIS A 292 -40.51 27.68 -14.21
CA HIS A 292 -39.34 26.84 -14.48
C HIS A 292 -38.89 26.17 -13.18
N LEU A 293 -38.96 24.85 -13.13
CA LEU A 293 -38.39 24.04 -12.06
C LEU A 293 -36.94 23.72 -12.42
N TYR A 294 -36.00 24.29 -11.67
CA TYR A 294 -34.59 23.94 -11.69
C TYR A 294 -34.34 22.83 -10.68
N ILE A 295 -33.77 21.74 -11.16
CA ILE A 295 -33.26 20.63 -10.35
C ILE A 295 -31.73 20.74 -10.40
N LEU A 296 -31.14 21.09 -9.27
CA LEU A 296 -29.71 21.33 -9.12
C LEU A 296 -29.13 20.25 -8.22
N ASP A 297 -28.11 19.54 -8.66
CA ASP A 297 -27.38 18.61 -7.78
C ASP A 297 -26.10 19.29 -7.33
N LEU A 298 -25.94 19.41 -6.01
CA LEU A 298 -24.82 20.06 -5.36
C LEU A 298 -23.99 19.03 -4.61
N THR A 299 -22.67 19.25 -4.59
CA THR A 299 -21.75 18.51 -3.72
C THR A 299 -20.86 19.47 -2.95
N ASP A 300 -20.56 19.14 -1.69
CA ASP A 300 -19.50 19.77 -0.90
C ASP A 300 -18.24 18.89 -0.84
N PHE A 301 -18.17 17.87 -1.70
CA PHE A 301 -17.16 16.81 -1.76
C PHE A 301 -17.16 15.83 -0.58
N THR A 302 -18.06 16.00 0.39
CA THR A 302 -18.32 15.01 1.44
C THR A 302 -19.57 14.19 1.15
N ASP A 303 -20.59 14.80 0.54
CA ASP A 303 -21.81 14.14 0.05
C ASP A 303 -22.42 14.96 -1.11
N SER A 304 -23.58 14.54 -1.62
CA SER A 304 -24.35 15.25 -2.66
C SER A 304 -25.83 15.35 -2.31
N ILE A 305 -26.48 16.44 -2.69
CA ILE A 305 -27.92 16.64 -2.46
C ILE A 305 -28.61 17.33 -3.63
N THR A 306 -29.85 16.92 -3.90
CA THR A 306 -30.72 17.52 -4.90
C THR A 306 -31.46 18.73 -4.32
N VAL A 307 -31.45 19.83 -5.07
CA VAL A 307 -32.08 21.11 -4.71
C VAL A 307 -33.08 21.50 -5.78
N LYS A 308 -34.33 21.74 -5.38
CA LYS A 308 -35.44 22.10 -6.28
C LYS A 308 -35.84 23.55 -6.11
N VAL A 309 -35.70 24.34 -7.18
CA VAL A 309 -35.99 25.78 -7.21
C VAL A 309 -37.05 26.09 -8.26
N PHE A 310 -38.14 26.73 -7.84
CA PHE A 310 -39.19 27.17 -8.76
C PHE A 310 -39.01 28.64 -9.12
N VAL A 311 -38.58 28.91 -10.34
CA VAL A 311 -38.34 30.27 -10.86
C VAL A 311 -39.52 30.69 -11.73
N ASN A 312 -40.00 31.93 -11.56
CA ASN A 312 -41.06 32.48 -12.42
C ASN A 312 -40.48 32.94 -13.78
N GLU A 313 -41.30 32.98 -14.83
CA GLU A 313 -40.90 33.38 -16.19
C GLU A 313 -40.10 34.70 -16.22
N GLU A 314 -40.54 35.70 -15.45
CA GLU A 314 -39.90 37.04 -15.39
C GLU A 314 -38.47 37.03 -14.83
N GLN A 315 -38.09 36.00 -14.06
CA GLN A 315 -36.78 35.87 -13.42
C GLN A 315 -35.92 34.80 -14.06
N ASN A 316 -36.46 34.06 -15.04
CA ASN A 316 -35.82 32.89 -15.61
C ASN A 316 -34.54 33.23 -16.38
N GLU A 317 -34.58 34.26 -17.23
CA GLU A 317 -33.41 34.68 -18.02
C GLU A 317 -32.23 35.11 -17.13
N GLU A 318 -32.50 35.84 -16.04
CA GLU A 318 -31.48 36.29 -15.10
C GLU A 318 -30.90 35.11 -14.29
N PHE A 319 -31.75 34.18 -13.85
CA PHE A 319 -31.32 33.00 -13.09
C PHE A 319 -30.48 32.05 -13.95
N GLN A 320 -30.92 31.75 -15.18
CA GLN A 320 -30.21 30.90 -16.12
C GLN A 320 -28.84 31.46 -16.53
N ALA A 321 -28.72 32.79 -16.61
CA ALA A 321 -27.45 33.45 -16.93
C ALA A 321 -26.40 33.29 -15.82
N LYS A 322 -26.84 33.27 -14.55
CA LYS A 322 -25.94 33.23 -13.38
C LYS A 322 -25.71 31.84 -12.81
N VAL A 323 -26.64 30.90 -12.97
CA VAL A 323 -26.54 29.54 -12.44
C VAL A 323 -26.13 28.57 -13.54
N LYS A 324 -24.88 28.08 -13.46
CA LYS A 324 -24.30 27.13 -14.41
C LYS A 324 -23.60 25.99 -13.68
N LYS A 325 -23.39 24.86 -14.37
CA LYS A 325 -22.51 23.79 -13.89
C LYS A 325 -21.12 24.36 -13.55
N GLY A 326 -20.58 23.96 -12.41
CA GLY A 326 -19.32 24.44 -11.84
C GLY A 326 -19.43 25.65 -10.90
N THR A 327 -20.62 26.26 -10.76
CA THR A 327 -20.82 27.42 -9.87
C THR A 327 -20.85 26.99 -8.42
N PHE A 328 -20.11 27.69 -7.56
CA PHE A 328 -20.15 27.51 -6.10
C PHE A 328 -21.23 28.38 -5.49
N VAL A 329 -22.12 27.77 -4.71
CA VAL A 329 -23.24 28.46 -4.11
C VAL A 329 -23.37 28.12 -2.62
N LYS A 330 -23.84 29.10 -1.85
CA LYS A 330 -24.44 28.92 -0.52
C LYS A 330 -25.94 29.05 -0.69
N LEU A 331 -26.73 28.11 -0.20
CA LEU A 331 -28.19 28.21 -0.23
C LEU A 331 -28.82 27.99 1.14
N LYS A 332 -29.99 28.61 1.32
CA LYS A 332 -30.84 28.39 2.48
C LYS A 332 -32.21 27.88 2.06
N GLY A 333 -32.62 26.74 2.58
CA GLY A 333 -33.90 26.11 2.26
C GLY A 333 -34.40 25.19 3.36
N VAL A 334 -35.37 24.35 3.00
CA VAL A 334 -35.96 23.37 3.91
C VAL A 334 -35.60 21.98 3.42
N SER A 335 -34.90 21.21 4.26
CA SER A 335 -34.64 19.80 4.00
C SER A 335 -35.89 18.99 4.27
N ARG A 336 -36.36 18.22 3.28
CA ARG A 336 -37.50 17.31 3.41
C ARG A 336 -37.28 16.06 2.55
N PHE A 337 -37.78 14.94 3.04
CA PHE A 337 -37.92 13.74 2.23
C PHE A 337 -38.94 13.97 1.10
N ASP A 338 -38.49 13.82 -0.14
CA ASP A 338 -39.35 13.85 -1.32
C ASP A 338 -39.86 12.45 -1.61
N SER A 339 -41.18 12.25 -1.56
CA SER A 339 -41.80 10.94 -1.76
C SER A 339 -41.80 10.47 -3.21
N PHE A 340 -41.56 11.35 -4.18
CA PHE A 340 -41.46 11.02 -5.59
C PHE A 340 -40.08 10.46 -5.92
N ASP A 341 -39.03 11.19 -5.53
CA ASP A 341 -37.63 10.77 -5.78
C ASP A 341 -37.10 9.81 -4.70
N LYS A 342 -37.82 9.67 -3.58
CA LYS A 342 -37.48 8.81 -2.43
C LYS A 342 -36.15 9.17 -1.78
N GLU A 343 -35.79 10.45 -1.80
CA GLU A 343 -34.55 10.99 -1.26
C GLU A 343 -34.79 12.27 -0.45
N VAL A 344 -33.82 12.68 0.35
CA VAL A 344 -33.84 13.96 1.05
C VAL A 344 -33.45 15.05 0.06
N THR A 345 -34.32 16.05 -0.12
CA THR A 345 -34.06 17.18 -1.02
C THR A 345 -34.16 18.49 -0.28
N ILE A 346 -33.45 19.51 -0.77
CA ILE A 346 -33.71 20.88 -0.34
C ILE A 346 -34.79 21.48 -1.23
N SER A 347 -35.90 21.85 -0.61
CA SER A 347 -37.03 22.49 -1.24
C SER A 347 -37.31 23.85 -0.60
N SER A 348 -38.23 24.63 -1.18
CA SER A 348 -38.62 25.94 -0.64
C SER A 348 -37.42 26.87 -0.40
N VAL A 349 -36.52 26.92 -1.38
CA VAL A 349 -35.28 27.71 -1.30
C VAL A 349 -35.60 29.19 -1.10
N SER A 350 -35.11 29.73 0.02
CA SER A 350 -35.32 31.11 0.46
C SER A 350 -34.30 32.08 -0.11
N GLY A 351 -33.09 31.59 -0.42
CA GLY A 351 -32.04 32.36 -1.06
C GLY A 351 -30.91 31.48 -1.59
N ILE A 352 -30.25 31.94 -2.65
CA ILE A 352 -29.03 31.36 -3.22
C ILE A 352 -28.02 32.49 -3.43
N LEU A 353 -26.86 32.35 -2.81
CA LEU A 353 -25.72 33.26 -2.94
C LEU A 353 -24.62 32.55 -3.71
N GLN A 354 -24.01 33.22 -4.68
CA GLN A 354 -22.74 32.80 -5.24
C GLN A 354 -21.66 33.04 -4.20
N ILE A 355 -20.85 32.02 -3.94
CA ILE A 355 -19.70 32.12 -3.05
C ILE A 355 -18.42 31.89 -3.84
N PRO A 356 -17.27 32.38 -3.35
CA PRO A 356 -15.98 31.94 -3.87
C PRO A 356 -15.86 30.42 -3.81
N ASP A 357 -15.03 29.89 -4.70
CA ASP A 357 -14.55 28.52 -4.62
C ASP A 357 -13.92 28.31 -3.23
N PHE A 358 -14.59 27.51 -2.39
CA PHE A 358 -14.14 27.21 -1.03
C PHE A 358 -13.20 26.00 -0.99
N THR A 359 -12.90 25.40 -2.15
CA THR A 359 -11.93 24.33 -2.23
C THR A 359 -10.52 24.92 -2.10
N VAL A 360 -9.67 24.22 -1.34
CA VAL A 360 -8.24 24.53 -1.31
C VAL A 360 -7.64 23.94 -2.57
N LYS A 361 -7.32 24.79 -3.56
CA LYS A 361 -6.67 24.34 -4.79
C LYS A 361 -5.26 23.85 -4.45
N ARG A 362 -5.03 22.54 -4.61
CA ARG A 362 -3.71 21.94 -4.49
C ARG A 362 -2.78 22.54 -5.54
N MET A 363 -1.71 23.20 -5.09
CA MET A 363 -0.71 23.79 -5.95
C MET A 363 0.68 23.43 -5.43
N ASP A 364 1.56 23.01 -6.35
CA ASP A 364 2.95 22.78 -6.02
C ASP A 364 3.68 24.13 -5.90
N THR A 365 4.15 24.47 -4.70
CA THR A 365 4.87 25.74 -4.46
C THR A 365 6.38 25.57 -4.30
N ALA A 366 6.91 24.34 -4.42
CA ALA A 366 8.34 24.08 -4.30
C ALA A 366 9.16 24.84 -5.36
N PRO A 367 10.35 25.36 -5.03
CA PRO A 367 11.19 26.06 -5.99
C PRO A 367 11.73 25.14 -7.09
N ASN A 368 12.09 23.90 -6.73
CA ASN A 368 12.52 22.87 -7.67
C ASN A 368 11.43 21.80 -7.74
N LYS A 369 10.96 21.51 -8.95
CA LYS A 369 9.84 20.58 -9.16
C LYS A 369 10.32 19.15 -9.36
N ARG A 370 9.61 18.20 -8.75
CA ARG A 370 9.81 16.77 -9.02
C ARG A 370 9.30 16.34 -10.39
N VAL A 371 9.51 15.07 -10.71
CA VAL A 371 8.96 14.37 -11.88
C VAL A 371 8.27 13.12 -11.39
N GLU A 372 7.07 12.85 -11.90
CA GLU A 372 6.39 11.57 -11.67
C GLU A 372 6.79 10.57 -12.74
N LEU A 373 7.29 9.40 -12.34
CA LEU A 373 7.78 8.34 -13.23
C LEU A 373 6.91 7.07 -13.21
N HIS A 374 5.92 7.00 -12.33
CA HIS A 374 5.00 5.87 -12.18
C HIS A 374 3.56 6.39 -12.08
N CYS A 375 2.83 6.35 -13.20
CA CYS A 375 1.50 6.93 -13.30
C CYS A 375 0.57 6.09 -14.18
N HIS A 376 -0.55 5.70 -13.60
CA HIS A 376 -1.67 5.03 -14.21
C HIS A 376 -2.75 6.04 -14.61
N THR A 377 -3.41 5.72 -15.72
CA THR A 377 -4.53 6.47 -16.28
C THR A 377 -5.76 5.58 -16.28
N LYS A 378 -6.90 6.12 -16.72
CA LYS A 378 -8.11 5.34 -16.97
C LYS A 378 -7.94 4.15 -17.93
N MET A 379 -6.84 4.09 -18.70
CA MET A 379 -6.52 2.95 -19.56
C MET A 379 -5.95 1.75 -18.77
N SER A 380 -5.51 1.96 -17.53
CA SER A 380 -5.23 0.88 -16.57
C SER A 380 -6.54 0.24 -16.13
N ASN A 381 -6.89 -0.86 -16.81
CA ASN A 381 -8.22 -1.45 -16.78
C ASN A 381 -8.73 -1.76 -15.35
N MET A 382 -9.85 -1.12 -14.99
CA MET A 382 -10.51 -1.27 -13.69
C MET A 382 -9.57 -1.00 -12.50
N ASP A 383 -8.67 -0.02 -12.65
CA ASP A 383 -7.77 0.41 -11.58
C ASP A 383 -7.55 1.94 -11.56
N GLY A 384 -6.99 2.51 -12.63
CA GLY A 384 -6.84 3.96 -12.76
C GLY A 384 -8.17 4.64 -13.09
N VAL A 385 -8.42 5.82 -12.52
CA VAL A 385 -9.71 6.52 -12.68
C VAL A 385 -9.61 7.90 -13.34
N SER A 386 -8.41 8.50 -13.35
CA SER A 386 -8.21 9.81 -13.96
C SER A 386 -7.87 9.74 -15.45
N GLU A 387 -8.43 10.68 -16.22
CA GLU A 387 -8.12 10.85 -17.63
C GLU A 387 -6.68 11.37 -17.80
N VAL A 388 -5.92 10.81 -18.76
CA VAL A 388 -4.52 11.18 -18.99
C VAL A 388 -4.33 12.68 -19.27
N LYS A 389 -5.32 13.31 -19.91
CA LYS A 389 -5.33 14.74 -20.23
C LYS A 389 -5.31 15.61 -18.97
N ASP A 390 -5.99 15.19 -17.92
CA ASP A 390 -6.15 15.98 -16.70
C ASP A 390 -4.89 15.83 -15.82
N ILE A 391 -4.30 14.63 -15.80
CA ILE A 391 -2.98 14.34 -15.22
C ILE A 391 -1.89 15.23 -15.82
N ILE A 392 -1.76 15.24 -17.16
CA ILE A 392 -0.73 16.02 -17.85
C ILE A 392 -0.91 17.52 -17.62
N LYS A 393 -2.15 18.02 -17.72
CA LYS A 393 -2.44 19.44 -17.47
C LYS A 393 -2.11 19.83 -16.03
N ARG A 394 -2.38 18.96 -15.05
CA ARG A 394 -2.02 19.19 -13.64
C ARG A 394 -0.50 19.25 -13.46
N ALA A 395 0.24 18.28 -13.97
CA ALA A 395 1.70 18.25 -13.90
C ALA A 395 2.33 19.49 -14.55
N TYR A 396 1.85 19.89 -15.73
CA TYR A 396 2.28 21.10 -16.43
C TYR A 396 1.95 22.38 -15.64
N ALA A 397 0.72 22.50 -15.12
CA ALA A 397 0.31 23.65 -14.31
C ALA A 397 1.09 23.79 -13.00
N TRP A 398 1.52 22.66 -12.42
CA TRP A 398 2.43 22.63 -11.26
C TRP A 398 3.90 22.89 -11.60
N GLY A 399 4.22 23.08 -12.88
CA GLY A 399 5.57 23.39 -13.35
C GLY A 399 6.53 22.20 -13.37
N MET A 400 6.03 20.97 -13.28
CA MET A 400 6.87 19.77 -13.44
C MET A 400 7.49 19.79 -14.84
N PRO A 401 8.77 19.43 -15.02
CA PRO A 401 9.42 19.43 -16.33
C PRO A 401 8.96 18.27 -17.24
N GLY A 402 8.26 17.28 -16.67
CA GLY A 402 7.71 16.15 -17.40
C GLY A 402 6.98 15.16 -16.49
N ILE A 403 6.41 14.14 -17.12
CA ILE A 403 5.69 13.04 -16.48
C ILE A 403 5.80 11.77 -17.33
N ALA A 404 5.93 10.59 -16.70
CA ALA A 404 5.80 9.31 -17.38
C ALA A 404 4.37 8.80 -17.32
N ILE A 405 3.93 8.12 -18.38
CA ILE A 405 2.64 7.41 -18.43
C ILE A 405 2.96 5.91 -18.51
N THR A 406 2.56 5.14 -17.50
CA THR A 406 3.01 3.76 -17.27
C THR A 406 1.84 2.82 -16.97
N ASP A 407 0.80 2.85 -17.80
CA ASP A 407 -0.39 2.00 -17.61
C ASP A 407 -0.07 0.50 -17.53
N HIS A 408 -0.93 -0.28 -16.86
CA HIS A 408 -0.74 -1.72 -16.67
C HIS A 408 -0.80 -2.49 -18.00
N GLY A 409 0.35 -2.98 -18.45
CA GLY A 409 0.51 -3.81 -19.64
C GLY A 409 0.21 -3.11 -20.96
N VAL A 410 -0.35 -1.91 -20.98
CA VAL A 410 -0.85 -1.23 -22.18
C VAL A 410 -0.25 0.17 -22.35
N VAL A 411 -0.35 0.70 -23.56
CA VAL A 411 0.15 2.04 -23.92
C VAL A 411 -0.93 2.87 -24.63
N GLN A 412 -2.20 2.59 -24.34
CA GLN A 412 -3.36 3.14 -25.06
C GLN A 412 -3.55 4.64 -24.81
N ALA A 413 -3.16 5.15 -23.63
CA ALA A 413 -3.31 6.56 -23.27
C ALA A 413 -2.35 7.49 -24.04
N LEU A 414 -1.31 6.95 -24.67
CA LEU A 414 -0.25 7.77 -25.26
C LEU A 414 -0.72 8.68 -26.39
N THR A 415 -1.75 8.29 -27.16
CA THR A 415 -2.29 9.13 -28.24
C THR A 415 -2.96 10.38 -27.69
N ASP A 416 -3.77 10.22 -26.63
CA ASP A 416 -4.45 11.34 -25.97
C ASP A 416 -3.44 12.22 -25.23
N ALA A 417 -2.44 11.60 -24.61
CA ALA A 417 -1.31 12.31 -24.01
C ALA A 417 -0.60 13.22 -25.03
N ASN A 418 -0.33 12.70 -26.24
CA ASN A 418 0.31 13.48 -27.30
C ASN A 418 -0.57 14.59 -27.85
N HIS A 419 -1.89 14.42 -27.95
CA HIS A 419 -2.79 15.50 -28.34
C HIS A 419 -2.71 16.67 -27.35
N VAL A 420 -2.73 16.36 -26.05
CA VAL A 420 -2.63 17.38 -24.99
C VAL A 420 -1.27 18.09 -25.05
N TYR A 421 -0.18 17.35 -25.24
CA TYR A 421 1.14 17.93 -25.44
C TYR A 421 1.19 18.90 -26.62
N GLU A 422 0.65 18.50 -27.78
CA GLU A 422 0.62 19.34 -28.97
C GLU A 422 -0.19 20.63 -28.76
N ASP A 423 -1.28 20.56 -28.01
CA ASP A 423 -2.09 21.74 -27.66
C ASP A 423 -1.31 22.67 -26.72
N LEU A 424 -0.71 22.15 -25.65
CA LEU A 424 0.13 22.93 -24.71
C LEU A 424 1.31 23.60 -25.44
N TYR A 425 1.98 22.86 -26.33
CA TYR A 425 3.11 23.39 -27.09
C TYR A 425 2.69 24.49 -28.09
N LYS A 426 1.53 24.34 -28.76
CA LYS A 426 0.99 25.38 -29.65
C LYS A 426 0.64 26.65 -28.88
N GLU A 427 0.02 26.51 -27.71
CA GLU A 427 -0.30 27.65 -26.83
C GLU A 427 0.96 28.36 -26.36
N ALA A 428 1.96 27.62 -25.87
CA ALA A 428 3.25 28.18 -25.46
C ALA A 428 3.98 28.87 -26.61
N LYS A 429 3.98 28.27 -27.80
CA LYS A 429 4.56 28.86 -29.01
C LYS A 429 3.85 30.15 -29.43
N LYS A 430 2.52 30.19 -29.32
CA LYS A 430 1.73 31.40 -29.60
C LYS A 430 2.04 32.51 -28.59
N ALA A 431 2.08 32.19 -27.30
CA ALA A 431 2.42 33.14 -26.24
C ALA A 431 3.85 33.69 -26.40
N ALA A 432 4.83 32.83 -26.72
CA ALA A 432 6.20 33.25 -27.00
C ALA A 432 6.26 34.22 -28.20
N LYS A 433 5.54 33.91 -29.28
CA LYS A 433 5.44 34.79 -30.45
C LYS A 433 4.81 36.15 -30.11
N GLU A 434 3.75 36.16 -29.30
CA GLU A 434 3.09 37.39 -28.83
C GLU A 434 4.00 38.23 -27.91
N ALA A 435 4.86 37.58 -27.13
CA ALA A 435 5.86 38.22 -26.28
C ALA A 435 7.17 38.60 -27.02
N GLY A 436 7.30 38.30 -28.32
CA GLY A 436 8.52 38.56 -29.09
C GLY A 436 9.71 37.65 -28.76
N LEU A 437 9.45 36.50 -28.14
CA LEU A 437 10.45 35.48 -27.79
C LEU A 437 10.53 34.39 -28.86
N GLU A 438 11.66 33.66 -28.89
CA GLU A 438 11.79 32.48 -29.74
C GLU A 438 10.83 31.36 -29.30
N ALA A 439 10.45 30.51 -30.25
CA ALA A 439 9.58 29.38 -29.94
C ALA A 439 10.29 28.44 -28.94
N PRO A 440 9.56 27.89 -27.95
CA PRO A 440 10.13 26.97 -26.99
C PRO A 440 10.70 25.74 -27.71
N ASP A 441 11.85 25.26 -27.25
CA ASP A 441 12.43 24.02 -27.74
C ASP A 441 11.59 22.82 -27.28
N ARG A 442 11.22 21.94 -28.22
CA ARG A 442 10.40 20.75 -27.93
C ARG A 442 11.08 19.78 -26.96
N GLN A 443 12.41 19.68 -27.02
CA GLN A 443 13.13 18.75 -26.16
C GLN A 443 13.13 19.24 -24.69
N ASN A 444 13.18 20.55 -24.47
CA ASN A 444 13.30 21.16 -23.15
C ASN A 444 12.02 21.86 -22.64
N PHE A 445 10.88 21.67 -23.31
CA PHE A 445 9.59 22.28 -22.92
C PHE A 445 8.91 21.54 -21.76
N PHE A 446 8.23 20.43 -22.05
CA PHE A 446 7.59 19.55 -21.09
C PHE A 446 7.63 18.14 -21.68
N LYS A 447 8.21 17.17 -20.98
CA LYS A 447 8.38 15.83 -21.54
C LYS A 447 7.30 14.88 -21.06
N ILE A 448 6.58 14.26 -21.99
CA ILE A 448 5.77 13.07 -21.71
C ILE A 448 6.63 11.86 -22.05
N VAL A 449 6.95 11.05 -21.05
CA VAL A 449 7.75 9.83 -21.24
C VAL A 449 6.80 8.66 -21.48
N PRO A 450 6.83 8.04 -22.69
CA PRO A 450 6.06 6.83 -22.92
C PRO A 450 6.60 5.68 -22.11
N GLY A 451 5.77 5.05 -21.29
CA GLY A 451 6.14 3.87 -20.55
C GLY A 451 5.02 2.85 -20.44
N VAL A 452 5.31 1.77 -19.72
CA VAL A 452 4.35 0.74 -19.36
C VAL A 452 4.80 0.13 -18.04
N GLU A 453 3.85 -0.16 -17.15
CA GLU A 453 4.11 -1.11 -16.07
C GLU A 453 3.81 -2.51 -16.61
N CYS A 454 4.87 -3.30 -16.81
CA CYS A 454 4.76 -4.63 -17.39
C CYS A 454 4.76 -5.74 -16.32
N TYR A 455 4.19 -6.89 -16.69
CA TYR A 455 4.20 -8.10 -15.87
C TYR A 455 5.43 -8.95 -16.22
N LEU A 456 6.56 -8.63 -15.59
CA LEU A 456 7.84 -9.30 -15.80
C LEU A 456 7.82 -10.71 -15.19
N VAL A 457 8.35 -11.70 -15.92
CA VAL A 457 8.56 -13.05 -15.41
C VAL A 457 10.00 -13.50 -15.63
N ASP A 458 10.57 -14.19 -14.64
CA ASP A 458 11.94 -14.70 -14.73
C ASP A 458 11.99 -16.08 -15.41
N ASP A 459 12.20 -16.06 -16.72
CA ASP A 459 12.40 -17.26 -17.55
C ASP A 459 13.87 -17.69 -17.63
N LYS A 460 14.76 -17.01 -16.91
CA LYS A 460 16.19 -17.31 -16.86
C LYS A 460 16.61 -18.15 -15.67
N LYS A 461 15.69 -18.46 -14.75
CA LYS A 461 15.97 -19.31 -13.60
C LYS A 461 16.48 -20.67 -14.09
N GLU A 462 17.74 -20.97 -13.77
CA GLU A 462 18.40 -22.20 -14.18
C GLU A 462 17.75 -23.41 -13.48
N ILE A 463 17.58 -24.51 -14.23
CA ILE A 463 17.11 -25.79 -13.68
C ILE A 463 18.25 -26.46 -12.92
N VAL A 464 19.48 -26.27 -13.41
CA VAL A 464 20.71 -26.80 -12.80
C VAL A 464 21.63 -25.63 -12.45
N THR A 465 22.03 -25.54 -11.18
CA THR A 465 22.91 -24.49 -10.66
C THR A 465 24.28 -25.04 -10.29
N ASN A 466 25.34 -24.24 -10.49
CA ASN A 466 26.74 -24.61 -10.18
C ASN A 466 27.17 -25.94 -10.85
N GLU A 467 26.89 -26.09 -12.15
CA GLU A 467 27.23 -27.30 -12.91
C GLU A 467 28.75 -27.45 -13.09
N LYS A 468 29.26 -28.69 -13.01
CA LYS A 468 30.70 -29.02 -13.09
C LYS A 468 30.98 -30.10 -14.15
N GLY A 469 30.12 -30.19 -15.16
CA GLY A 469 30.21 -31.18 -16.23
C GLY A 469 29.78 -32.59 -15.84
N GLN A 470 29.03 -32.76 -14.74
CA GLN A 470 28.55 -34.07 -14.31
C GLN A 470 27.63 -34.72 -15.35
N ARG A 471 27.72 -36.04 -15.47
CA ARG A 471 26.83 -36.83 -16.31
C ARG A 471 25.49 -37.07 -15.63
N VAL A 472 24.43 -37.28 -16.40
CA VAL A 472 23.10 -37.64 -15.88
C VAL A 472 23.07 -39.09 -15.38
N GLY A 473 23.76 -40.02 -16.08
CA GLY A 473 23.67 -41.46 -15.81
C GLY A 473 24.60 -42.01 -14.71
N ASP A 474 25.68 -41.31 -14.38
CA ASP A 474 26.72 -41.76 -13.45
C ASP A 474 26.88 -41.00 -12.09
N PRO A 475 26.02 -40.05 -11.67
CA PRO A 475 26.22 -39.34 -10.41
C PRO A 475 25.43 -39.95 -9.24
N GLU A 476 25.89 -39.69 -8.03
CA GLU A 476 25.10 -39.90 -6.81
C GLU A 476 24.24 -38.67 -6.59
N TYR A 477 22.94 -38.86 -6.38
CA TYR A 477 22.02 -37.77 -6.09
C TYR A 477 21.58 -37.83 -4.63
N VAL A 478 21.45 -36.69 -3.99
CA VAL A 478 20.70 -36.57 -2.75
C VAL A 478 19.52 -35.66 -3.00
N VAL A 479 18.32 -36.23 -2.85
CA VAL A 479 17.07 -35.48 -2.93
C VAL A 479 16.72 -35.06 -1.51
N PHE A 480 16.45 -33.78 -1.28
CA PHE A 480 16.17 -33.29 0.06
C PHE A 480 15.12 -32.19 0.07
N ASP A 481 14.49 -32.05 1.22
CA ASP A 481 13.45 -31.08 1.54
C ASP A 481 13.62 -30.62 2.99
N LEU A 482 13.28 -29.36 3.26
CA LEU A 482 13.40 -28.75 4.58
C LEU A 482 12.09 -28.15 5.07
N GLU A 483 11.82 -28.37 6.35
CA GLU A 483 10.82 -27.58 7.08
C GLU A 483 11.53 -26.52 7.92
N THR A 484 10.98 -25.32 7.98
CA THR A 484 11.64 -24.14 8.59
C THR A 484 10.67 -23.29 9.40
N THR A 485 11.18 -22.43 10.29
CA THR A 485 10.37 -21.49 11.08
C THR A 485 9.91 -20.24 10.31
N GLY A 486 10.03 -20.22 8.98
CA GLY A 486 9.65 -19.11 8.09
C GLY A 486 10.55 -19.07 6.84
N PHE A 487 10.37 -18.05 5.99
CA PHE A 487 10.95 -18.08 4.63
C PHE A 487 12.38 -17.57 4.50
N SER A 488 12.91 -16.84 5.50
CA SER A 488 14.24 -16.23 5.41
C SER A 488 15.32 -17.13 6.04
N PRO A 489 16.37 -17.53 5.30
CA PRO A 489 17.46 -18.31 5.85
C PRO A 489 18.32 -17.55 6.87
N LEU A 490 18.21 -16.21 6.93
CA LEU A 490 18.94 -15.37 7.87
C LEU A 490 18.24 -15.31 9.25
N LYS A 491 16.92 -15.11 9.24
CA LYS A 491 16.13 -14.96 10.48
C LYS A 491 15.57 -16.27 10.99
N ASN A 492 15.13 -17.16 10.10
CA ASN A 492 14.43 -18.38 10.47
C ASN A 492 15.42 -19.53 10.71
N ARG A 493 14.89 -20.64 11.23
CA ARG A 493 15.67 -21.83 11.62
C ARG A 493 15.08 -23.06 10.94
N ILE A 494 15.94 -24.01 10.62
CA ILE A 494 15.54 -25.34 10.13
C ILE A 494 14.93 -26.11 11.31
N ILE A 495 13.80 -26.77 11.09
CA ILE A 495 13.09 -27.59 12.09
C ILE A 495 13.01 -29.07 11.71
N GLU A 496 13.10 -29.41 10.43
CA GLU A 496 13.23 -30.79 9.95
C GLU A 496 14.10 -30.85 8.69
N ILE A 497 14.91 -31.91 8.57
CA ILE A 497 15.64 -32.25 7.34
C ILE A 497 15.21 -33.65 6.90
N GLY A 498 14.62 -33.72 5.71
CA GLY A 498 14.32 -34.97 5.02
C GLY A 498 15.19 -35.10 3.79
N ALA A 499 15.88 -36.24 3.63
CA ALA A 499 16.65 -36.50 2.43
C ALA A 499 16.74 -37.99 2.11
N VAL A 500 16.87 -38.30 0.82
CA VAL A 500 17.10 -39.65 0.32
C VAL A 500 18.26 -39.67 -0.66
N LYS A 501 19.11 -40.69 -0.53
CA LYS A 501 20.27 -40.88 -1.39
C LYS A 501 19.95 -41.86 -2.50
N ILE A 502 20.20 -41.45 -3.73
CA ILE A 502 20.03 -42.24 -4.94
C ILE A 502 21.40 -42.62 -5.48
N ARG A 503 21.62 -43.92 -5.67
CA ARG A 503 22.80 -44.47 -6.36
C ARG A 503 22.34 -45.49 -7.39
N GLN A 504 22.83 -45.37 -8.63
CA GLN A 504 22.46 -46.25 -9.74
C GLN A 504 20.93 -46.39 -9.93
N GLY A 505 20.20 -45.27 -9.84
CA GLY A 505 18.75 -45.22 -10.03
C GLY A 505 17.91 -45.87 -8.93
N LYS A 506 18.49 -46.15 -7.75
CA LYS A 506 17.77 -46.70 -6.60
C LYS A 506 18.03 -45.87 -5.35
N ILE A 507 17.01 -45.74 -4.51
CA ILE A 507 17.15 -45.16 -3.16
C ILE A 507 17.94 -46.16 -2.31
N VAL A 508 19.09 -45.75 -1.80
CA VAL A 508 20.02 -46.60 -1.02
C VAL A 508 20.13 -46.20 0.44
N ASP A 509 19.76 -44.96 0.78
CA ASP A 509 19.90 -44.44 2.14
C ASP A 509 18.90 -43.30 2.39
N ARG A 510 18.59 -43.02 3.66
CA ARG A 510 17.64 -42.00 4.10
C ARG A 510 18.21 -41.20 5.28
N PHE A 511 17.94 -39.90 5.29
CA PHE A 511 18.22 -38.99 6.37
C PHE A 511 16.92 -38.31 6.78
N SER A 512 16.49 -38.49 8.02
CA SER A 512 15.25 -37.89 8.54
C SER A 512 15.52 -37.49 9.98
N GLU A 513 15.70 -36.19 10.21
CA GLU A 513 16.07 -35.66 11.52
C GLU A 513 15.25 -34.39 11.80
N PHE A 514 14.65 -34.33 12.99
CA PHE A 514 14.18 -33.05 13.53
C PHE A 514 15.40 -32.23 13.97
N VAL A 515 15.26 -30.92 13.88
CA VAL A 515 16.28 -29.97 14.31
C VAL A 515 15.68 -29.08 15.38
N ASN A 516 16.30 -29.03 16.55
CA ASN A 516 15.88 -28.10 17.59
C ASN A 516 16.27 -26.66 17.18
N PRO A 517 15.29 -25.78 16.88
CA PRO A 517 15.57 -24.42 16.41
C PRO A 517 16.04 -23.49 17.54
N LYS A 518 15.91 -23.91 18.81
CA LYS A 518 16.15 -23.10 20.03
C LYS A 518 15.29 -21.84 20.13
N VAL A 519 14.28 -21.72 19.29
CA VAL A 519 13.32 -20.63 19.25
C VAL A 519 11.93 -21.21 19.02
N PRO A 520 10.88 -20.62 19.61
CA PRO A 520 9.51 -21.11 19.41
C PRO A 520 9.10 -21.12 17.94
N ILE A 521 8.35 -22.13 17.52
CA ILE A 521 7.82 -22.22 16.17
C ILE A 521 6.54 -21.36 16.05
N PRO A 522 6.51 -20.36 15.16
CA PRO A 522 5.33 -19.52 14.95
C PRO A 522 4.08 -20.36 14.65
N PHE A 523 2.92 -19.96 15.20
CA PHE A 523 1.67 -20.73 15.08
C PHE A 523 1.33 -21.10 13.63
N ARG A 524 1.49 -20.15 12.71
CA ARG A 524 1.22 -20.35 11.28
C ARG A 524 2.12 -21.42 10.66
N ILE A 525 3.40 -21.44 11.03
CA ILE A 525 4.33 -22.47 10.53
C ILE A 525 3.87 -23.85 11.02
N ARG A 526 3.45 -23.96 12.29
CA ARG A 526 2.91 -25.22 12.80
C ARG A 526 1.67 -25.69 12.03
N GLN A 527 0.87 -24.78 11.50
CA GLN A 527 -0.25 -25.15 10.63
C GLN A 527 0.20 -25.60 9.24
N LEU A 528 1.29 -25.02 8.70
CA LEU A 528 1.83 -25.36 7.39
C LEU A 528 2.59 -26.69 7.40
N THR A 529 3.38 -26.94 8.45
CA THR A 529 4.30 -28.07 8.53
C THR A 529 3.80 -29.17 9.46
N SER A 530 2.76 -28.90 10.27
CA SER A 530 2.30 -29.79 11.35
C SER A 530 3.35 -30.13 12.42
N ILE A 531 4.51 -29.46 12.42
CA ILE A 531 5.58 -29.65 13.42
C ILE A 531 5.33 -28.71 14.60
N THR A 532 5.34 -29.26 15.83
CA THR A 532 5.17 -28.47 17.06
C THR A 532 6.48 -28.32 17.82
N ASP A 533 6.52 -27.40 18.79
CA ASP A 533 7.69 -27.23 19.66
C ASP A 533 8.03 -28.55 20.37
N GLU A 534 7.02 -29.29 20.84
CA GLU A 534 7.19 -30.58 21.54
C GLU A 534 7.90 -31.63 20.70
N MET A 535 7.78 -31.57 19.38
CA MET A 535 8.43 -32.53 18.47
C MET A 535 9.93 -32.26 18.30
N VAL A 536 10.36 -31.00 18.43
CA VAL A 536 11.73 -30.58 18.12
C VAL A 536 12.56 -30.24 19.36
N MET A 537 11.94 -30.06 20.52
CA MET A 537 12.63 -29.66 21.76
C MET A 537 13.72 -30.64 22.20
N ASP A 538 13.47 -31.95 22.06
CA ASP A 538 14.42 -33.00 22.43
C ASP A 538 15.34 -33.42 21.27
N ALA A 539 15.16 -32.82 20.08
CA ALA A 539 15.96 -33.11 18.90
C ALA A 539 17.36 -32.50 18.97
N GLY A 540 18.26 -33.00 18.13
CA GLY A 540 19.61 -32.46 18.00
C GLY A 540 19.59 -31.02 17.48
N THR A 541 20.60 -30.24 17.86
CA THR A 541 20.71 -28.84 17.41
C THR A 541 21.28 -28.74 16.00
N ARG A 542 21.18 -27.57 15.37
CA ARG A 542 21.79 -27.34 14.05
C ARG A 542 23.30 -27.63 14.04
N GLN A 543 24.00 -27.41 15.15
CA GLN A 543 25.42 -27.69 15.32
C GLN A 543 25.75 -29.19 15.30
N GLU A 544 24.79 -30.05 15.63
CA GLU A 544 24.96 -31.51 15.67
C GLU A 544 24.45 -32.16 14.38
N ILE A 545 23.29 -31.72 13.88
CA ILE A 545 22.61 -32.33 12.74
C ILE A 545 23.22 -31.91 11.41
N LEU A 546 23.58 -30.62 11.22
CA LEU A 546 24.09 -30.15 9.94
C LEU A 546 25.45 -30.74 9.55
N PRO A 547 26.42 -30.98 10.47
CA PRO A 547 27.63 -31.72 10.12
C PRO A 547 27.35 -33.16 9.67
N ARG A 548 26.37 -33.84 10.28
CA ARG A 548 25.93 -35.18 9.86
C ARG A 548 25.30 -35.14 8.48
N PHE A 549 24.48 -34.12 8.22
CA PHE A 549 23.89 -33.89 6.91
C PHE A 549 24.95 -33.56 5.85
N ALA A 550 25.95 -32.74 6.18
CA ALA A 550 27.08 -32.43 5.30
C ALA A 550 27.86 -33.69 4.88
N GLU A 551 28.04 -34.63 5.80
CA GLU A 551 28.63 -35.94 5.48
C GLU A 551 27.70 -36.77 4.58
N PHE A 552 26.39 -36.75 4.86
CA PHE A 552 25.41 -37.47 4.05
C PHE A 552 25.39 -36.99 2.59
N ILE A 553 25.49 -35.68 2.34
CA ILE A 553 25.45 -35.11 0.98
C ILE A 553 26.80 -35.07 0.26
N ARG A 554 27.90 -35.42 0.93
CA ARG A 554 29.26 -35.31 0.40
C ARG A 554 29.39 -35.96 -0.98
N GLY A 555 29.87 -35.18 -1.95
CA GLY A 555 30.14 -35.65 -3.32
C GLY A 555 28.90 -35.93 -4.19
N SER A 556 27.69 -35.65 -3.69
CA SER A 556 26.45 -35.84 -4.43
C SER A 556 26.00 -34.58 -5.20
N VAL A 557 25.09 -34.77 -6.14
CA VAL A 557 24.29 -33.70 -6.74
C VAL A 557 23.02 -33.55 -5.92
N LEU A 558 22.72 -32.32 -5.49
CA LEU A 558 21.54 -32.03 -4.72
C LEU A 558 20.32 -31.89 -5.64
N VAL A 559 19.19 -32.44 -5.23
CA VAL A 559 17.94 -32.37 -5.99
C VAL A 559 16.82 -31.98 -5.03
N GLY A 560 15.89 -31.16 -5.50
CA GLY A 560 14.73 -30.77 -4.69
C GLY A 560 13.58 -30.28 -5.56
N HIS A 561 12.46 -29.97 -4.93
CA HIS A 561 11.31 -29.38 -5.58
C HIS A 561 11.25 -27.89 -5.22
N ASN A 562 11.62 -27.00 -6.15
CA ASN A 562 11.97 -25.61 -5.84
C ASN A 562 13.24 -25.48 -4.97
N VAL A 563 14.24 -26.32 -5.27
CA VAL A 563 15.48 -26.55 -4.51
C VAL A 563 16.27 -25.29 -4.13
N SER A 564 16.04 -24.16 -4.81
CA SER A 564 16.68 -22.88 -4.45
C SER A 564 16.36 -22.47 -3.00
N PHE A 565 15.15 -22.76 -2.52
CA PHE A 565 14.74 -22.48 -1.16
C PHE A 565 15.58 -23.29 -0.17
N ASP A 566 15.59 -24.61 -0.30
CA ASP A 566 16.28 -25.52 0.61
C ASP A 566 17.80 -25.30 0.60
N VAL A 567 18.38 -25.11 -0.59
CA VAL A 567 19.80 -24.80 -0.76
C VAL A 567 20.17 -23.49 -0.08
N SER A 568 19.30 -22.47 -0.11
CA SER A 568 19.60 -21.19 0.54
C SER A 568 19.76 -21.34 2.07
N PHE A 569 18.90 -22.15 2.71
CA PHE A 569 18.97 -22.46 4.14
C PHE A 569 20.22 -23.26 4.50
N ILE A 570 20.55 -24.29 3.72
CA ILE A 570 21.77 -25.09 3.94
C ILE A 570 23.02 -24.23 3.73
N LYS A 571 23.09 -23.46 2.64
CA LYS A 571 24.23 -22.59 2.34
C LYS A 571 24.47 -21.57 3.45
N GLN A 572 23.43 -20.92 3.95
CA GLN A 572 23.55 -19.95 5.04
C GLN A 572 24.00 -20.61 6.35
N ASN A 573 23.38 -21.72 6.75
CA ASN A 573 23.77 -22.39 7.99
C ASN A 573 25.17 -23.02 7.90
N PHE A 574 25.58 -23.52 6.74
CA PHE A 574 26.94 -24.02 6.52
C PHE A 574 27.96 -22.89 6.63
N LYS A 575 27.66 -21.71 6.07
CA LYS A 575 28.47 -20.51 6.23
C LYS A 575 28.64 -20.15 7.72
N ASP A 576 27.56 -20.13 8.50
CA ASP A 576 27.59 -19.86 9.95
C ASP A 576 28.45 -20.86 10.73
N LEU A 577 28.45 -22.13 10.31
CA LEU A 577 29.22 -23.22 10.93
C LEU A 577 30.64 -23.38 10.37
N GLY A 578 31.04 -22.56 9.38
CA GLY A 578 32.34 -22.69 8.71
C GLY A 578 32.47 -23.94 7.83
N ILE A 579 31.36 -24.53 7.40
CA ILE A 579 31.31 -25.67 6.48
C ILE A 579 31.29 -25.14 5.04
N ALA A 580 32.19 -25.64 4.20
CA ALA A 580 32.21 -25.25 2.79
C ALA A 580 30.98 -25.81 2.04
N PHE A 581 30.33 -24.96 1.25
CA PHE A 581 29.22 -25.35 0.38
C PHE A 581 29.62 -25.17 -1.08
N ASP A 582 29.81 -26.28 -1.80
CA ASP A 582 30.17 -26.28 -3.22
C ASP A 582 29.51 -27.45 -3.95
N TYR A 583 28.19 -27.41 -4.02
CA TYR A 583 27.36 -28.46 -4.63
C TYR A 583 26.66 -27.98 -5.89
N THR A 584 26.43 -28.90 -6.82
CA THR A 584 25.51 -28.72 -7.94
C THR A 584 24.11 -29.06 -7.49
N SER A 585 23.11 -28.26 -7.86
CA SER A 585 21.71 -28.49 -7.52
C SER A 585 20.83 -28.60 -8.77
N VAL A 586 19.77 -29.43 -8.70
CA VAL A 586 18.79 -29.64 -9.78
C VAL A 586 17.37 -29.42 -9.25
N ASP A 587 16.61 -28.56 -9.92
CA ASP A 587 15.22 -28.26 -9.58
C ASP A 587 14.22 -29.12 -10.39
N THR A 588 13.49 -29.97 -9.70
CA THR A 588 12.46 -30.82 -10.31
C THR A 588 11.24 -30.04 -10.80
N VAL A 589 10.98 -28.83 -10.31
CA VAL A 589 9.93 -27.93 -10.85
C VAL A 589 10.30 -27.50 -12.25
N GLY A 590 11.57 -27.11 -12.45
CA GLY A 590 12.12 -26.75 -13.76
C GLY A 590 11.99 -27.90 -14.76
N LEU A 591 12.41 -29.11 -14.36
CA LEU A 591 12.26 -30.32 -15.17
C LEU A 591 10.80 -30.63 -15.49
N SER A 592 9.91 -30.52 -14.50
CA SER A 592 8.47 -30.75 -14.67
C SER A 592 7.84 -29.80 -15.69
N ARG A 593 8.24 -28.52 -15.70
CA ARG A 593 7.80 -27.55 -16.71
C ARG A 593 8.26 -27.88 -18.12
N VAL A 594 9.46 -28.45 -18.25
CA VAL A 594 10.01 -28.91 -19.55
C VAL A 594 9.24 -30.13 -20.07
N PHE A 595 8.96 -31.10 -19.20
CA PHE A 595 8.30 -32.35 -19.61
C PHE A 595 6.78 -32.27 -19.70
N PHE A 596 6.14 -31.43 -18.89
CA PHE A 596 4.68 -31.29 -18.82
C PHE A 596 4.21 -29.83 -19.04
N PRO A 597 4.52 -29.20 -20.19
CA PRO A 597 4.27 -27.77 -20.41
C PRO A 597 2.79 -27.37 -20.42
N THR A 598 1.87 -28.33 -20.59
CA THR A 598 0.42 -28.09 -20.56
C THR A 598 -0.20 -28.25 -19.18
N GLN A 599 0.57 -28.67 -18.17
CA GLN A 599 0.10 -28.86 -16.81
C GLN A 599 -0.11 -27.49 -16.13
N ALA A 600 -1.26 -27.28 -15.49
CA ALA A 600 -1.60 -25.98 -14.91
C ALA A 600 -0.86 -25.64 -13.61
N ARG A 601 -0.46 -26.67 -12.85
CA ARG A 601 0.24 -26.51 -11.56
C ARG A 601 1.37 -27.51 -11.49
N HIS A 602 2.54 -27.06 -11.07
CA HIS A 602 3.73 -27.90 -10.89
C HIS A 602 4.09 -28.05 -9.41
N THR A 603 3.09 -28.09 -8.51
CA THR A 603 3.31 -28.41 -7.09
C THR A 603 3.64 -29.90 -6.94
N LEU A 604 4.39 -30.25 -5.89
CA LEU A 604 4.92 -31.60 -5.67
C LEU A 604 3.84 -32.67 -5.85
N ASN A 605 2.72 -32.50 -5.15
CA ASN A 605 1.56 -33.39 -5.18
C ASN A 605 0.96 -33.59 -6.59
N VAL A 606 0.87 -32.52 -7.40
CA VAL A 606 0.30 -32.59 -8.74
C VAL A 606 1.27 -33.29 -9.69
N VAL A 607 2.56 -32.96 -9.62
CA VAL A 607 3.59 -33.61 -10.46
C VAL A 607 3.71 -35.09 -10.10
N TYR A 608 3.72 -35.42 -8.81
CA TYR A 608 3.74 -36.80 -8.33
C TYR A 608 2.55 -37.58 -8.90
N LYS A 609 1.33 -37.06 -8.76
CA LYS A 609 0.12 -37.68 -9.30
C LYS A 609 0.15 -37.86 -10.82
N THR A 610 0.70 -36.89 -11.55
CA THR A 610 0.87 -37.01 -13.02
C THR A 610 1.81 -38.16 -13.39
N ILE A 611 2.88 -38.38 -12.63
CA ILE A 611 3.90 -39.40 -12.93
C ILE A 611 3.47 -40.78 -12.45
N THR A 612 2.95 -40.89 -11.23
CA THR A 612 2.66 -42.17 -10.56
C THR A 612 1.21 -42.62 -10.71
N GLY A 613 0.29 -41.69 -10.99
CA GLY A 613 -1.16 -41.94 -10.96
C GLY A 613 -1.77 -41.99 -9.56
N HIS A 614 -0.96 -41.82 -8.51
CA HIS A 614 -1.39 -41.92 -7.11
C HIS A 614 -1.42 -40.55 -6.42
N GLU A 615 -2.24 -40.43 -5.37
CA GLU A 615 -2.16 -39.29 -4.47
C GLU A 615 -1.02 -39.48 -3.48
N MET A 616 -0.41 -38.39 -3.03
CA MET A 616 0.60 -38.44 -1.98
C MET A 616 -0.06 -38.77 -0.64
N GLU A 617 0.53 -39.69 0.12
CA GLU A 617 0.14 -39.95 1.50
C GLU A 617 1.10 -39.23 2.45
N GLY A 618 0.57 -38.60 3.52
CA GLY A 618 1.41 -37.98 4.55
C GLY A 618 2.16 -36.72 4.12
N HIS A 619 1.48 -35.82 3.39
CA HIS A 619 1.92 -34.44 3.17
C HIS A 619 2.42 -33.80 4.48
N HIS A 620 3.44 -32.94 4.41
CA HIS A 620 4.00 -32.15 5.54
C HIS A 620 5.05 -32.87 6.41
N ARG A 621 5.77 -33.85 5.85
CA ARG A 621 6.99 -34.37 6.48
C ARG A 621 8.11 -34.32 5.45
N ALA A 622 9.22 -33.69 5.81
CA ALA A 622 10.31 -33.45 4.88
C ALA A 622 10.82 -34.73 4.20
N VAL A 623 10.87 -35.86 4.93
CA VAL A 623 11.35 -37.15 4.35
C VAL A 623 10.38 -37.72 3.31
N ASN A 624 9.07 -37.59 3.53
CA ASN A 624 8.06 -38.07 2.58
C ASN A 624 8.09 -37.23 1.31
N ASP A 625 8.26 -35.91 1.46
CA ASP A 625 8.36 -34.97 0.35
C ASP A 625 9.65 -35.20 -0.45
N ALA A 626 10.77 -35.48 0.23
CA ALA A 626 12.02 -35.89 -0.42
C ALA A 626 11.89 -37.23 -1.16
N GLU A 627 11.18 -38.22 -0.61
CA GLU A 627 10.89 -39.49 -1.29
C GLU A 627 10.03 -39.30 -2.55
N CYS A 628 8.93 -38.55 -2.44
CA CYS A 628 8.07 -38.24 -3.59
C CYS A 628 8.85 -37.49 -4.67
N THR A 629 9.69 -36.54 -4.27
CA THR A 629 10.58 -35.80 -5.17
C THR A 629 11.61 -36.74 -5.83
N ALA A 630 12.11 -37.73 -5.10
CA ALA A 630 13.04 -38.73 -5.64
C ALA A 630 12.37 -39.63 -6.68
N GLU A 631 11.14 -40.07 -6.45
CA GLU A 631 10.40 -40.84 -7.45
C GLU A 631 10.12 -40.03 -8.71
N ILE A 632 9.72 -38.76 -8.57
CA ILE A 632 9.57 -37.83 -9.69
C ILE A 632 10.89 -37.71 -10.46
N PHE A 633 11.99 -37.48 -9.76
CA PHE A 633 13.30 -37.30 -10.39
C PHE A 633 13.78 -38.56 -11.10
N LEU A 634 13.60 -39.74 -10.50
CA LEU A 634 13.91 -41.03 -11.12
C LEU A 634 13.10 -41.27 -12.39
N ALA A 635 11.84 -40.82 -12.44
CA ALA A 635 11.03 -40.87 -13.66
C ALA A 635 11.51 -39.88 -14.74
N PHE A 636 12.14 -38.76 -14.38
CA PHE A 636 12.72 -37.82 -15.33
C PHE A 636 14.04 -38.28 -15.95
N LEU A 637 14.85 -39.08 -15.25
CA LEU A 637 16.11 -39.61 -15.78
C LEU A 637 15.98 -40.32 -17.14
N PRO A 638 15.05 -41.28 -17.36
CA PRO A 638 14.87 -41.89 -18.67
C PRO A 638 14.38 -40.89 -19.73
N MET A 639 13.53 -39.92 -19.35
CA MET A 639 13.04 -38.88 -20.27
C MET A 639 14.15 -37.94 -20.73
N LEU A 640 15.13 -37.63 -19.86
CA LEU A 640 16.35 -36.89 -20.22
C LEU A 640 17.22 -37.70 -21.19
N ALA A 641 17.35 -39.01 -20.97
CA ALA A 641 18.09 -39.89 -21.87
C ALA A 641 17.44 -39.96 -23.27
N GLU A 642 16.11 -40.02 -23.36
CA GLU A 642 15.37 -39.97 -24.64
C GLU A 642 15.65 -38.68 -25.43
N LYS A 643 15.82 -37.55 -24.72
CA LYS A 643 16.20 -36.25 -25.31
C LYS A 643 17.70 -36.13 -25.61
N LYS A 644 18.50 -37.20 -25.43
CA LYS A 644 19.96 -37.24 -25.63
C LYS A 644 20.72 -36.24 -24.76
N ILE A 645 20.24 -36.02 -23.53
CA ILE A 645 20.91 -35.18 -22.54
C ILE A 645 21.84 -36.06 -21.71
N GLU A 646 23.14 -35.88 -21.89
CA GLU A 646 24.18 -36.70 -21.25
C GLU A 646 24.80 -36.02 -20.04
N LYS A 647 24.81 -34.67 -20.01
CA LYS A 647 25.38 -33.86 -18.92
C LYS A 647 24.30 -32.98 -18.28
N LEU A 648 24.42 -32.75 -16.96
CA LEU A 648 23.47 -31.92 -16.22
C LEU A 648 23.41 -30.48 -16.76
N GLY A 649 24.54 -29.86 -17.12
CA GLY A 649 24.54 -28.51 -17.68
C GLY A 649 23.73 -28.35 -18.99
N GLN A 650 23.52 -29.42 -19.75
CA GLN A 650 22.69 -29.38 -20.96
C GLN A 650 21.19 -29.24 -20.66
N ILE A 651 20.76 -29.54 -19.42
CA ILE A 651 19.36 -29.39 -18.98
C ILE A 651 18.92 -27.93 -19.05
N ASN A 652 19.81 -26.98 -18.74
CA ASN A 652 19.49 -25.55 -18.85
C ASN A 652 19.21 -25.12 -20.31
N GLY A 653 19.75 -25.84 -21.30
CA GLY A 653 19.46 -25.63 -22.72
C GLY A 653 18.13 -26.26 -23.18
N LEU A 654 17.45 -27.04 -22.34
CA LEU A 654 16.10 -27.55 -22.67
C LEU A 654 15.01 -26.48 -22.55
N ASN A 655 15.34 -25.29 -22.07
CA ASN A 655 14.39 -24.18 -21.86
C ASN A 655 13.94 -23.50 -23.18
N ASP A 656 14.20 -24.11 -24.33
CA ASP A 656 13.85 -23.64 -25.67
C ASP A 656 12.34 -23.72 -26.02
N ALA A 657 11.46 -23.97 -25.03
CA ALA A 657 10.00 -23.88 -25.20
C ALA A 657 9.39 -22.72 -24.38
N PRO A 658 9.71 -21.46 -24.73
CA PRO A 658 9.45 -20.29 -23.88
C PRO A 658 7.96 -19.99 -23.69
N GLU A 659 7.12 -20.08 -24.72
CA GLU A 659 5.77 -19.50 -24.66
C GLU A 659 4.80 -20.20 -23.69
N LYS A 660 4.88 -21.52 -23.51
CA LYS A 660 3.98 -22.25 -22.61
C LYS A 660 4.48 -22.27 -21.17
N ALA A 661 5.80 -22.44 -20.97
CA ALA A 661 6.39 -22.44 -19.64
C ALA A 661 6.29 -21.06 -18.96
N VAL A 662 6.45 -19.98 -19.73
CA VAL A 662 6.30 -18.59 -19.29
C VAL A 662 4.95 -18.32 -18.62
N LYS A 663 3.88 -18.97 -19.08
CA LYS A 663 2.50 -18.76 -18.56
C LYS A 663 2.31 -19.25 -17.13
N HIS A 664 3.21 -20.11 -16.64
CA HIS A 664 3.20 -20.67 -15.28
C HIS A 664 4.21 -20.01 -14.35
N LEU A 665 4.90 -18.97 -14.81
CA LEU A 665 5.83 -18.19 -13.98
C LEU A 665 5.06 -17.13 -13.19
N ARG A 666 5.56 -16.80 -12.00
CA ARG A 666 5.00 -15.74 -11.15
C ARG A 666 5.34 -14.38 -11.79
N PRO A 667 4.34 -13.55 -12.12
CA PRO A 667 4.58 -12.19 -12.61
C PRO A 667 4.96 -11.24 -11.47
N HIS A 668 5.87 -10.33 -11.77
CA HIS A 668 6.24 -9.19 -10.94
C HIS A 668 6.04 -7.90 -11.74
N HIS A 669 5.77 -6.80 -11.06
CA HIS A 669 5.67 -5.50 -11.73
C HIS A 669 7.07 -4.96 -12.07
N CYS A 670 7.18 -4.27 -13.21
CA CYS A 670 8.41 -3.65 -13.67
C CYS A 670 8.07 -2.47 -14.58
N ILE A 671 8.71 -1.32 -14.35
CA ILE A 671 8.50 -0.12 -15.17
C ILE A 671 9.45 -0.11 -16.35
N LEU A 672 8.92 0.12 -17.55
CA LEU A 672 9.71 0.33 -18.76
C LEU A 672 9.43 1.73 -19.29
N LEU A 673 10.46 2.56 -19.41
CA LEU A 673 10.38 3.91 -19.99
C LEU A 673 11.11 3.95 -21.33
N ALA A 674 10.46 4.48 -22.36
CA ALA A 674 11.08 4.68 -23.67
C ALA A 674 11.99 5.92 -23.66
N LYS A 675 13.30 5.67 -23.65
CA LYS A 675 14.32 6.73 -23.67
C LYS A 675 14.33 7.52 -24.98
N ASN A 676 14.07 6.84 -26.09
CA ASN A 676 14.17 7.41 -27.43
C ASN A 676 13.29 6.67 -28.44
N THR A 677 13.39 7.03 -29.72
CA THR A 677 12.59 6.41 -30.79
C THR A 677 12.78 4.89 -30.89
N LYS A 678 14.00 4.39 -30.68
CA LYS A 678 14.28 2.94 -30.67
C LYS A 678 13.59 2.27 -29.46
N GLY A 679 13.68 2.90 -28.29
CA GLY A 679 12.94 2.53 -27.09
C GLY A 679 11.44 2.42 -27.33
N ARG A 680 10.82 3.43 -27.95
CA ARG A 680 9.38 3.42 -28.28
C ARG A 680 8.98 2.21 -29.13
N VAL A 681 9.77 1.91 -30.17
CA VAL A 681 9.51 0.76 -31.06
C VAL A 681 9.64 -0.55 -30.28
N ASN A 682 10.67 -0.67 -29.43
CA ASN A 682 10.88 -1.85 -28.60
C ASN A 682 9.78 -1.99 -27.53
N LEU A 683 9.34 -0.90 -26.90
CA LEU A 683 8.21 -0.86 -25.97
C LEU A 683 6.94 -1.42 -26.65
N TYR A 684 6.60 -0.94 -27.84
CA TYR A 684 5.44 -1.44 -28.60
C TYR A 684 5.60 -2.90 -29.01
N THR A 685 6.82 -3.32 -29.34
CA THR A 685 7.13 -4.72 -29.66
C THR A 685 6.90 -5.62 -28.44
N LEU A 686 7.37 -5.20 -27.26
CA LEU A 686 7.18 -5.93 -26.01
C LEU A 686 5.70 -6.03 -25.63
N VAL A 687 4.96 -4.92 -25.70
CA VAL A 687 3.51 -4.90 -25.46
C VAL A 687 2.77 -5.81 -26.45
N SER A 688 3.17 -5.82 -27.72
CA SER A 688 2.56 -6.70 -28.73
C SER A 688 2.83 -8.17 -28.43
N LYS A 689 4.07 -8.53 -28.12
CA LYS A 689 4.46 -9.90 -27.78
C LYS A 689 3.78 -10.38 -26.50
N SER A 690 3.67 -9.53 -25.49
CA SER A 690 3.01 -9.87 -24.23
C SER A 690 1.52 -10.16 -24.39
N HIS A 691 0.85 -9.49 -25.34
CA HIS A 691 -0.56 -9.70 -25.66
C HIS A 691 -0.83 -10.84 -26.65
N LEU A 692 0.14 -11.18 -27.51
CA LEU A 692 -0.06 -12.17 -28.58
C LEU A 692 0.59 -13.52 -28.28
N GLU A 693 1.84 -13.52 -27.84
CA GLU A 693 2.65 -14.74 -27.67
C GLU A 693 2.59 -15.23 -26.22
N TYR A 694 2.77 -14.31 -25.26
CA TYR A 694 2.94 -14.66 -23.84
C TYR A 694 1.71 -14.38 -22.97
N PHE A 695 0.57 -14.05 -23.58
CA PHE A 695 -0.65 -13.76 -22.84
C PHE A 695 -1.18 -15.01 -22.11
N HIS A 696 -1.56 -14.80 -20.85
CA HIS A 696 -2.26 -15.79 -20.05
C HIS A 696 -3.45 -15.14 -19.32
N ARG A 697 -3.28 -14.79 -18.05
CA ARG A 697 -4.21 -13.94 -17.28
C ARG A 697 -3.83 -12.47 -17.38
N TYR A 698 -2.53 -12.22 -17.56
CA TYR A 698 -1.90 -10.92 -17.73
C TYR A 698 -1.03 -10.96 -19.00
N PRO A 699 -0.73 -9.81 -19.62
CA PRO A 699 0.23 -9.73 -20.71
C PRO A 699 1.67 -9.83 -20.17
N LEU A 700 2.22 -11.05 -20.18
CA LEU A 700 3.52 -11.36 -19.56
C LEU A 700 4.71 -10.91 -20.44
N VAL A 701 5.78 -10.46 -19.80
CA VAL A 701 7.06 -10.10 -20.44
C VAL A 701 8.17 -10.96 -19.83
N PRO A 702 8.73 -11.94 -20.56
CA PRO A 702 9.89 -12.69 -20.07
C PRO A 702 11.15 -11.84 -20.00
N LYS A 703 12.00 -12.03 -18.98
CA LYS A 703 13.29 -11.33 -18.83
C LYS A 703 14.19 -11.51 -20.05
N SER A 704 14.26 -12.70 -20.64
CA SER A 704 15.05 -12.96 -21.85
C SER A 704 14.58 -12.12 -23.04
N VAL A 705 13.26 -11.93 -23.20
CA VAL A 705 12.66 -11.14 -24.27
C VAL A 705 12.88 -9.66 -24.01
N LEU A 706 12.70 -9.19 -22.77
CA LEU A 706 13.00 -7.81 -22.39
C LEU A 706 14.45 -7.46 -22.71
N GLU A 707 15.42 -8.30 -22.34
CA GLU A 707 16.83 -8.06 -22.66
C GLU A 707 17.11 -7.93 -24.16
N LYS A 708 16.49 -8.79 -24.97
CA LYS A 708 16.60 -8.72 -26.44
C LYS A 708 16.13 -7.38 -27.01
N TYR A 709 15.12 -6.77 -26.39
CA TYR A 709 14.54 -5.49 -26.80
C TYR A 709 14.87 -4.34 -25.83
N ARG A 710 15.89 -4.49 -24.98
CA ARG A 710 16.23 -3.51 -23.93
C ARG A 710 16.81 -2.21 -24.46
N GLU A 711 17.38 -2.24 -25.66
CA GLU A 711 17.98 -1.06 -26.28
C GLU A 711 16.98 0.11 -26.34
N GLY A 712 17.38 1.26 -25.80
CA GLY A 712 16.55 2.46 -25.77
C GLY A 712 15.46 2.46 -24.70
N LEU A 713 15.41 1.45 -23.81
CA LEU A 713 14.53 1.44 -22.64
C LEU A 713 15.31 1.75 -21.35
N ILE A 714 14.62 2.30 -20.37
CA ILE A 714 15.07 2.41 -18.98
C ILE A 714 14.15 1.51 -18.14
N VAL A 715 14.73 0.66 -17.30
CA VAL A 715 14.01 -0.37 -16.53
C VAL A 715 14.02 -0.03 -15.04
N GLY A 716 12.84 0.18 -14.45
CA GLY A 716 12.63 0.49 -13.03
C GLY A 716 12.10 -0.69 -12.23
N SER A 717 12.44 -0.75 -10.93
CA SER A 717 12.07 -1.86 -10.05
C SER A 717 10.59 -1.92 -9.63
N ALA A 718 9.81 -0.87 -9.93
CA ALA A 718 8.37 -0.75 -9.64
C ALA A 718 7.98 -0.79 -8.15
N CYS A 719 6.72 -1.14 -7.87
CA CYS A 719 6.05 -1.06 -6.58
C CYS A 719 6.32 -2.22 -5.62
N CYS A 720 5.50 -2.39 -4.58
CA CYS A 720 5.55 -3.53 -3.67
C CYS A 720 5.34 -4.90 -4.35
N ALA A 721 4.71 -4.94 -5.53
CA ALA A 721 4.61 -6.13 -6.38
C ALA A 721 5.81 -6.33 -7.32
N GLY A 722 6.81 -5.44 -7.23
CA GLY A 722 8.09 -5.54 -7.93
C GLY A 722 9.00 -6.59 -7.31
N GLU A 723 9.80 -7.24 -8.15
CA GLU A 723 10.63 -8.38 -7.74
C GLU A 723 11.70 -7.99 -6.71
N LEU A 724 12.26 -6.79 -6.81
CA LEU A 724 13.27 -6.31 -5.85
C LEU A 724 12.64 -6.01 -4.48
N PHE A 725 11.49 -5.35 -4.45
CA PHE A 725 10.83 -5.03 -3.19
C PHE A 725 10.44 -6.31 -2.44
N GLU A 726 9.80 -7.26 -3.12
CA GLU A 726 9.47 -8.57 -2.54
C GLU A 726 10.75 -9.29 -2.04
N ALA A 727 11.85 -9.25 -2.80
CA ALA A 727 13.11 -9.87 -2.37
C ALA A 727 13.73 -9.23 -1.12
N VAL A 728 13.61 -7.91 -0.97
CA VAL A 728 14.08 -7.15 0.21
C VAL A 728 13.16 -7.40 1.40
N GLU A 729 11.85 -7.46 1.18
CA GLU A 729 10.84 -7.78 2.19
C GLU A 729 10.99 -9.21 2.71
N GLU A 730 11.16 -10.19 1.83
CA GLU A 730 11.41 -11.59 2.17
C GLU A 730 12.82 -11.83 2.74
N GLU A 731 13.68 -10.80 2.74
CA GLU A 731 15.08 -10.85 3.18
C GLU A 731 15.85 -12.00 2.53
N ARG A 732 15.75 -12.08 1.20
CA ARG A 732 16.51 -13.03 0.38
C ARG A 732 18.01 -12.77 0.51
N SER A 733 18.81 -13.72 0.02
CA SER A 733 20.27 -13.63 0.16
C SER A 733 20.85 -12.37 -0.51
N GLU A 734 21.93 -11.82 0.07
CA GLU A 734 22.61 -10.64 -0.50
C GLU A 734 23.05 -10.86 -1.96
N GLU A 735 23.44 -12.08 -2.33
CA GLU A 735 23.81 -12.45 -3.70
C GLU A 735 22.62 -12.34 -4.67
N GLU A 736 21.43 -12.79 -4.26
CA GLU A 736 20.21 -12.69 -5.07
C GLU A 736 19.76 -11.24 -5.21
N ILE A 737 19.73 -10.49 -4.10
CA ILE A 737 19.39 -9.07 -4.12
C ILE A 737 20.36 -8.30 -5.02
N ALA A 738 21.66 -8.57 -4.95
CA ALA A 738 22.67 -7.95 -5.82
C ALA A 738 22.42 -8.22 -7.32
N LYS A 739 22.03 -9.45 -7.68
CA LYS A 739 21.68 -9.80 -9.07
C LYS A 739 20.44 -9.03 -9.53
N LEU A 740 19.43 -8.92 -8.67
CA LEU A 740 18.21 -8.15 -8.97
C LEU A 740 18.51 -6.66 -9.15
N VAL A 741 19.21 -6.03 -8.21
CA VAL A 741 19.61 -4.61 -8.30
C VAL A 741 20.40 -4.33 -9.58
N SER A 742 21.26 -5.25 -10.00
CA SER A 742 22.06 -5.11 -11.22
C SER A 742 21.21 -5.10 -12.49
N PHE A 743 20.05 -5.78 -12.49
CA PHE A 743 19.14 -5.86 -13.62
C PHE A 743 18.38 -4.55 -13.89
N TYR A 744 18.11 -3.74 -12.85
CA TYR A 744 17.38 -2.48 -12.98
C TYR A 744 18.31 -1.30 -13.27
N ASP A 745 17.83 -0.31 -14.03
CA ASP A 745 18.56 0.94 -14.32
C ASP A 745 18.38 1.96 -13.18
N TYR A 746 17.20 1.96 -12.55
CA TYR A 746 16.90 2.71 -11.34
C TYR A 746 15.98 1.90 -10.42
N LEU A 747 15.99 2.25 -9.14
CA LEU A 747 15.19 1.61 -8.10
C LEU A 747 14.08 2.55 -7.65
N GLU A 748 12.90 2.01 -7.36
CA GLU A 748 11.75 2.78 -6.88
C GLU A 748 11.51 2.56 -5.39
N VAL A 749 11.07 3.63 -4.74
CA VAL A 749 10.53 3.64 -3.37
C VAL A 749 9.25 4.48 -3.36
N GLN A 750 8.32 4.13 -2.49
CA GLN A 750 6.98 4.72 -2.48
C GLN A 750 6.63 5.31 -1.10
N PRO A 751 5.72 6.29 -1.04
CA PRO A 751 5.16 6.78 0.22
C PRO A 751 4.68 5.64 1.11
N ILE A 752 4.76 5.83 2.43
CA ILE A 752 4.38 4.78 3.39
C ILE A 752 2.90 4.43 3.27
N GLY A 753 2.07 5.43 2.98
CA GLY A 753 0.63 5.24 2.73
C GLY A 753 0.34 4.23 1.62
N ASN A 754 1.16 4.16 0.57
CA ASN A 754 0.95 3.23 -0.54
C ASN A 754 0.99 1.76 -0.08
N ASN A 755 1.84 1.47 0.90
CA ASN A 755 2.11 0.12 1.39
C ASN A 755 1.51 -0.14 2.78
N ALA A 756 0.69 0.78 3.31
CA ALA A 756 0.10 0.66 4.64
C ALA A 756 -0.76 -0.60 4.81
N PHE A 757 -1.37 -1.09 3.73
CA PHE A 757 -2.14 -2.34 3.70
C PHE A 757 -1.30 -3.57 4.09
N MET A 758 0.04 -3.51 3.93
CA MET A 758 0.93 -4.62 4.23
C MET A 758 1.06 -4.89 5.75
N ILE A 759 0.89 -3.87 6.59
CA ILE A 759 1.06 -3.96 8.05
C ILE A 759 0.13 -5.01 8.68
N ASP A 760 -1.07 -5.15 8.11
CA ASP A 760 -2.11 -6.04 8.61
C ASP A 760 -2.31 -7.28 7.72
N ALA A 761 -1.58 -7.37 6.61
CA ALA A 761 -1.76 -8.40 5.62
C ALA A 761 -0.97 -9.66 5.96
N LEU A 762 -1.66 -10.80 6.04
CA LEU A 762 -1.09 -12.11 6.33
C LEU A 762 0.02 -12.53 5.37
N LYS A 763 0.08 -11.97 4.17
CA LYS A 763 1.09 -12.33 3.19
C LYS A 763 2.47 -11.73 3.53
N HIS A 764 2.51 -10.67 4.34
CA HIS A 764 3.68 -9.83 4.57
C HIS A 764 4.21 -10.02 6.00
N GLU A 765 4.92 -11.12 6.24
CA GLU A 765 5.33 -11.55 7.59
C GLU A 765 6.37 -10.63 8.24
N ASN A 766 7.07 -9.80 7.46
CA ASN A 766 8.14 -8.92 7.96
C ASN A 766 7.68 -7.46 8.14
N VAL A 767 6.38 -7.16 7.97
CA VAL A 767 5.84 -5.80 8.06
C VAL A 767 4.77 -5.76 9.14
N HIS A 768 5.06 -5.07 10.24
CA HIS A 768 4.15 -4.96 11.40
C HIS A 768 3.88 -3.51 11.82
N SER A 769 4.55 -2.56 11.19
CA SER A 769 4.44 -1.14 11.50
C SER A 769 4.83 -0.26 10.30
N GLU A 770 4.46 1.02 10.36
CA GLU A 770 4.96 2.02 9.41
C GLU A 770 6.48 2.16 9.44
N GLU A 771 7.12 1.86 10.58
CA GLU A 771 8.58 1.92 10.68
C GLU A 771 9.25 0.79 9.90
N ASP A 772 8.63 -0.39 9.81
CA ASP A 772 9.14 -1.48 8.97
C ASP A 772 9.09 -1.10 7.50
N LEU A 773 8.02 -0.44 7.05
CA LEU A 773 7.92 0.10 5.69
C LEU A 773 9.00 1.15 5.41
N ARG A 774 9.29 2.03 6.39
CA ARG A 774 10.39 2.99 6.28
C ARG A 774 11.73 2.27 6.21
N GLU A 775 11.91 1.19 6.96
CA GLU A 775 13.14 0.42 6.94
C GLU A 775 13.34 -0.33 5.62
N LEU A 776 12.27 -0.86 5.00
CA LEU A 776 12.32 -1.40 3.64
C LEU A 776 12.77 -0.33 2.63
N ASN A 777 12.20 0.87 2.72
CA ASN A 777 12.64 2.00 1.89
C ASN A 777 14.11 2.37 2.16
N ARG A 778 14.57 2.40 3.43
CA ARG A 778 15.99 2.63 3.77
C ARG A 778 16.92 1.56 3.19
N LYS A 779 16.52 0.29 3.25
CA LYS A 779 17.27 -0.83 2.65
C LYS A 779 17.42 -0.63 1.14
N ILE A 780 16.34 -0.29 0.42
CA ILE A 780 16.40 -0.02 -1.03
C ILE A 780 17.26 1.21 -1.33
N VAL A 781 17.15 2.29 -0.54
CA VAL A 781 18.01 3.47 -0.68
C VAL A 781 19.49 3.11 -0.52
N LYS A 782 19.83 2.31 0.50
CA LYS A 782 21.19 1.83 0.75
C LYS A 782 21.71 0.94 -0.37
N LEU A 783 20.87 0.07 -0.93
CA LEU A 783 21.21 -0.72 -2.12
C LEU A 783 21.51 0.19 -3.32
N GLY A 784 20.73 1.24 -3.53
CA GLY A 784 21.01 2.24 -4.55
C GLY A 784 22.40 2.87 -4.41
N GLU A 785 22.77 3.27 -3.20
CA GLU A 785 24.09 3.83 -2.90
C GLU A 785 25.22 2.82 -3.13
N GLN A 786 25.05 1.58 -2.66
CA GLN A 786 26.05 0.51 -2.79
C GLN A 786 26.33 0.12 -4.24
N PHE A 787 25.29 0.07 -5.07
CA PHE A 787 25.37 -0.34 -6.47
C PHE A 787 25.44 0.84 -7.45
N ASN A 788 25.54 2.08 -6.95
CA ASN A 788 25.53 3.31 -7.74
C ASN A 788 24.32 3.40 -8.70
N LYS A 789 23.14 3.00 -8.21
CA LYS A 789 21.86 3.08 -8.91
C LYS A 789 21.07 4.27 -8.41
N ARG A 790 20.35 4.94 -9.32
CA ARG A 790 19.44 6.03 -8.93
C ARG A 790 18.28 5.42 -8.16
N VAL A 791 17.92 6.03 -7.04
CA VAL A 791 16.72 5.69 -6.27
C VAL A 791 15.73 6.82 -6.44
N VAL A 792 14.53 6.49 -6.90
CA VAL A 792 13.49 7.44 -7.31
C VAL A 792 12.27 7.22 -6.43
N ALA A 793 11.77 8.30 -5.82
CA ALA A 793 10.51 8.29 -5.12
C ALA A 793 9.35 8.50 -6.11
N THR A 794 8.45 7.52 -6.23
CA THR A 794 7.30 7.55 -7.14
C THR A 794 5.99 7.44 -6.36
N CYS A 795 4.91 8.02 -6.88
CA CYS A 795 3.60 7.97 -6.22
C CYS A 795 2.75 6.76 -6.59
N ASP A 796 3.08 6.08 -7.70
CA ASP A 796 2.23 5.02 -8.26
C ASP A 796 0.79 5.54 -8.47
N VAL A 797 0.69 6.64 -9.22
CA VAL A 797 -0.53 7.46 -9.30
C VAL A 797 -1.66 6.70 -9.99
N HIS A 798 -2.83 6.63 -9.35
CA HIS A 798 -4.06 6.06 -9.92
C HIS A 798 -5.21 7.08 -10.04
N PHE A 799 -5.08 8.20 -9.31
CA PHE A 799 -6.05 9.29 -9.32
C PHE A 799 -5.38 10.66 -9.06
N LEU A 800 -6.10 11.76 -9.30
CA LEU A 800 -5.51 13.10 -9.28
C LEU A 800 -5.46 13.70 -7.87
N ASP A 801 -6.58 13.63 -7.16
CA ASP A 801 -6.74 14.27 -5.86
C ASP A 801 -7.18 13.25 -4.79
N PRO A 802 -6.85 13.47 -3.50
CA PRO A 802 -7.14 12.50 -2.45
C PRO A 802 -8.60 12.04 -2.40
N GLN A 803 -9.55 12.94 -2.66
CA GLN A 803 -10.98 12.62 -2.67
C GLN A 803 -11.42 11.69 -3.81
N ASP A 804 -10.63 11.57 -4.89
CA ASP A 804 -10.94 10.72 -6.04
C ASP A 804 -10.75 9.22 -5.72
N GLU A 805 -10.14 8.91 -4.58
CA GLU A 805 -9.94 7.55 -4.06
C GLU A 805 -11.24 6.73 -4.04
N ILE A 806 -12.37 7.36 -3.69
CA ILE A 806 -13.67 6.70 -3.61
C ILE A 806 -14.07 6.05 -4.94
N TYR A 807 -13.72 6.65 -6.07
CA TYR A 807 -14.06 6.09 -7.39
C TYR A 807 -13.29 4.79 -7.66
N ARG A 808 -12.03 4.74 -7.24
CA ARG A 808 -11.20 3.54 -7.35
C ARG A 808 -11.73 2.45 -6.41
N THR A 809 -12.07 2.80 -5.17
CA THR A 809 -12.67 1.87 -4.20
C THR A 809 -13.96 1.23 -4.75
N ILE A 810 -14.84 2.01 -5.37
CA ILE A 810 -16.07 1.51 -6.00
C ILE A 810 -15.75 0.52 -7.14
N ILE A 811 -14.78 0.83 -7.99
CA ILE A 811 -14.38 -0.04 -9.11
C ILE A 811 -13.76 -1.35 -8.61
N GLN A 812 -12.91 -1.29 -7.58
CA GLN A 812 -12.30 -2.48 -6.98
C GLN A 812 -13.32 -3.36 -6.26
N ALA A 813 -14.28 -2.77 -5.54
CA ALA A 813 -15.39 -3.50 -4.95
C ALA A 813 -16.20 -4.26 -6.02
N GLY A 814 -16.40 -3.66 -7.20
CA GLY A 814 -17.01 -4.33 -8.35
C GLY A 814 -16.26 -5.57 -8.86
N ARG A 815 -14.97 -5.73 -8.53
CA ARG A 815 -14.15 -6.91 -8.85
C ARG A 815 -14.15 -7.97 -7.75
N GLY A 816 -14.85 -7.72 -6.64
CA GLY A 816 -14.88 -8.61 -5.47
C GLY A 816 -13.62 -8.52 -4.60
N MET A 817 -12.86 -7.43 -4.69
CA MET A 817 -11.80 -7.13 -3.71
C MET A 817 -12.46 -6.56 -2.45
N GLU A 818 -12.06 -7.05 -1.27
CA GLU A 818 -12.57 -6.53 0.00
C GLU A 818 -12.13 -5.07 0.21
N GLU A 819 -12.85 -4.29 1.03
CA GLU A 819 -12.55 -2.88 1.40
C GLU A 819 -11.22 -2.72 2.18
N GLU A 820 -10.30 -3.68 2.06
CA GLU A 820 -9.05 -3.73 2.81
C GLU A 820 -8.06 -2.68 2.28
N SER A 821 -8.04 -1.55 2.99
CA SER A 821 -7.07 -0.46 2.95
C SER A 821 -7.00 0.33 1.64
N SER A 822 -7.68 1.48 1.63
CA SER A 822 -7.54 2.45 0.55
C SER A 822 -6.15 3.11 0.64
N ALA A 823 -5.33 2.87 -0.39
CA ALA A 823 -4.00 3.45 -0.51
C ALA A 823 -4.11 4.83 -1.18
N PRO A 824 -3.44 5.88 -0.64
CA PRO A 824 -3.51 7.25 -1.14
C PRO A 824 -2.69 7.44 -2.42
N LEU A 825 -3.06 6.74 -3.49
CA LEU A 825 -2.37 6.73 -4.80
C LEU A 825 -2.70 7.96 -5.65
N TYR A 826 -2.73 9.15 -5.06
CA TYR A 826 -2.97 10.40 -5.78
C TYR A 826 -1.66 11.05 -6.27
N LEU A 827 -1.74 11.91 -7.28
CA LEU A 827 -0.59 12.70 -7.73
C LEU A 827 -0.21 13.72 -6.65
N HIS A 828 0.83 13.43 -5.87
CA HIS A 828 1.32 14.34 -4.84
C HIS A 828 1.95 15.60 -5.45
N THR A 829 2.12 16.67 -4.69
CA THR A 829 3.03 17.79 -5.01
C THR A 829 4.47 17.45 -4.61
N THR A 830 5.44 18.27 -5.01
CA THR A 830 6.84 18.12 -4.58
C THR A 830 6.98 18.22 -3.06
N GLU A 831 6.26 19.14 -2.42
CA GLU A 831 6.33 19.36 -0.96
C GLU A 831 5.72 18.19 -0.19
N GLU A 832 4.58 17.68 -0.66
CA GLU A 832 3.96 16.47 -0.10
C GLU A 832 4.93 15.27 -0.17
N MET A 833 5.59 15.05 -1.31
CA MET A 833 6.59 13.97 -1.43
C MET A 833 7.83 14.19 -0.55
N LEU A 834 8.34 15.42 -0.44
CA LEU A 834 9.47 15.68 0.46
C LEU A 834 9.10 15.38 1.92
N ASN A 835 7.86 15.65 2.32
CA ASN A 835 7.35 15.32 3.65
C ASN A 835 7.23 13.80 3.87
N GLU A 836 6.71 13.06 2.89
CA GLU A 836 6.63 11.58 2.95
C GLU A 836 8.00 10.93 3.21
N PHE A 837 9.05 11.46 2.59
CA PHE A 837 10.42 10.91 2.70
C PHE A 837 11.32 11.66 3.69
N ALA A 838 10.78 12.55 4.52
CA ALA A 838 11.56 13.37 5.45
C ALA A 838 12.39 12.53 6.46
N TYR A 839 11.96 11.31 6.76
CA TYR A 839 12.66 10.37 7.66
C TYR A 839 14.02 9.88 7.13
N LEU A 840 14.34 10.10 5.85
CA LEU A 840 15.65 9.81 5.24
C LEU A 840 16.65 10.96 5.42
N GLY A 841 16.20 12.10 5.95
CA GLY A 841 16.96 13.34 6.03
C GLY A 841 16.84 14.20 4.77
N GLU A 842 16.91 15.52 4.95
CA GLU A 842 16.61 16.54 3.92
C GLU A 842 17.39 16.33 2.62
N LYS A 843 18.69 16.02 2.71
CA LYS A 843 19.55 15.79 1.55
C LYS A 843 19.06 14.60 0.73
N LYS A 844 18.82 13.46 1.39
CA LYS A 844 18.45 12.22 0.69
C LYS A 844 17.02 12.30 0.16
N ALA A 845 16.10 12.89 0.92
CA ALA A 845 14.74 13.15 0.47
C ALA A 845 14.74 14.00 -0.81
N LYS A 846 15.51 15.10 -0.86
CA LYS A 846 15.65 15.91 -2.07
C LYS A 846 16.24 15.12 -3.24
N GLU A 847 17.28 14.33 -2.98
CA GLU A 847 17.96 13.52 -3.99
C GLU A 847 16.99 12.55 -4.68
N ILE A 848 16.20 11.79 -3.92
CA ILE A 848 15.29 10.77 -4.48
C ILE A 848 13.96 11.35 -4.98
N VAL A 849 13.49 12.48 -4.44
CA VAL A 849 12.21 13.11 -4.81
C VAL A 849 12.38 14.07 -5.99
N ILE A 850 13.52 14.75 -6.11
CA ILE A 850 13.72 15.80 -7.13
C ILE A 850 14.85 15.44 -8.07
N ASP A 851 16.06 15.21 -7.57
CA ASP A 851 17.26 15.18 -8.41
C ASP A 851 17.29 13.92 -9.28
N HIS A 852 17.15 12.72 -8.70
CA HIS A 852 17.15 11.45 -9.45
C HIS A 852 15.98 11.31 -10.44
N PRO A 853 14.71 11.63 -10.10
CA PRO A 853 13.63 11.58 -11.10
C PRO A 853 13.88 12.51 -12.29
N ARG A 854 14.48 13.69 -12.05
CA ARG A 854 14.88 14.61 -13.12
C ARG A 854 16.05 14.07 -13.94
N GLU A 855 17.04 13.45 -13.31
CA GLU A 855 18.13 12.77 -14.04
C GLU A 855 17.58 11.70 -14.99
N ILE A 856 16.63 10.88 -14.55
CA ILE A 856 15.98 9.88 -15.42
C ILE A 856 15.20 10.55 -16.55
N LEU A 857 14.47 11.64 -16.27
CA LEU A 857 13.76 12.41 -17.30
C LEU A 857 14.71 13.03 -18.33
N ASP A 858 15.88 13.48 -17.90
CA ASP A 858 16.90 14.10 -18.75
C ASP A 858 17.53 13.10 -19.71
N MET A 859 17.54 11.81 -19.36
CA MET A 859 17.94 10.74 -20.27
C MET A 859 16.98 10.55 -21.44
N CYS A 860 15.73 11.01 -21.33
CA CYS A 860 14.66 10.76 -22.30
C CYS A 860 14.51 11.88 -23.35
N ASP A 861 14.27 11.46 -24.60
CA ASP A 861 13.92 12.32 -25.72
C ASP A 861 12.41 12.64 -25.73
N SER A 862 12.05 13.83 -26.21
CA SER A 862 10.67 14.19 -26.56
C SER A 862 10.27 13.42 -27.83
N ILE A 863 9.50 12.35 -27.65
CA ILE A 863 9.10 11.43 -28.73
C ILE A 863 7.59 11.44 -28.96
N SER A 864 7.18 11.55 -30.22
CA SER A 864 5.78 11.32 -30.58
C SER A 864 5.44 9.83 -30.42
N PRO A 865 4.24 9.44 -29.96
CA PRO A 865 3.85 8.04 -29.86
C PRO A 865 3.55 7.41 -31.23
N VAL A 866 3.31 8.23 -32.25
CA VAL A 866 3.02 7.79 -33.61
C VAL A 866 4.07 8.30 -34.59
N ARG A 867 4.16 7.65 -35.74
CA ARG A 867 4.96 8.16 -36.85
C ARG A 867 4.26 9.37 -37.49
N PRO A 868 4.98 10.46 -37.81
CA PRO A 868 4.39 11.66 -38.40
C PRO A 868 4.04 11.48 -39.89
N ASP A 869 4.62 10.49 -40.55
CA ASP A 869 4.49 10.22 -41.98
C ASP A 869 3.34 9.27 -42.32
N LYS A 870 2.67 9.55 -43.45
CA LYS A 870 1.72 8.62 -44.07
C LYS A 870 2.49 7.59 -44.89
N CYS A 871 2.52 6.34 -44.45
CA CYS A 871 3.10 5.22 -45.20
C CYS A 871 2.06 4.61 -46.15
N ALA A 872 1.93 5.15 -47.37
CA ALA A 872 1.11 4.51 -48.40
C ALA A 872 1.76 3.19 -48.87
N PRO A 873 0.99 2.11 -49.09
CA PRO A 873 1.55 0.87 -49.63
C PRO A 873 2.13 1.12 -51.03
N VAL A 874 3.32 0.59 -51.27
CA VAL A 874 3.85 0.45 -52.62
C VAL A 874 3.23 -0.84 -53.17
N ILE A 875 2.28 -0.68 -54.09
CA ILE A 875 1.56 -1.79 -54.72
C ILE A 875 2.36 -2.33 -55.89
#